data_AF-A0A1A9VBD0-F1
#
_entry.id   AF-A0A1A9VBD0-F1
#
_cell.length_a   1.000
_cell.length_b   1.000
_cell.length_c   1.000
_cell.angle_alpha   90.00
_cell.angle_beta   90.00
_cell.angle_gamma   90.00
#
_symmetry.space_group_name_H-M   'P 1'
#
loop_
_entity.id
_entity.type
_entity.pdbx_description
1 polymer ?
#
loop_
_entity_poly.entity_id
_entity_poly.type
_entity_poly.pdbx_seq_one_letter_code
_entity_poly.pdbx_strand_id
1 'polypeptide(L)'
;MTMKEMLESYTESKLQLANQVSELQKQRRMDVEALEKLSIENECVKRQLQRLSGDNDSLLADLQRMEQHMQQINVVGHEQKQHLELLEDEVNVLQQAKSKNEILQQENVEISKSLQEMKKLYELAKENNNEQKQKFKNMKDRFIEVLRKLKKLKECKRVLLETQHEYADSVSQWQNEIIHASKLLCKEFNVLKSENAKLLRISGKSPREGDDLLPMKKLNALLELSEKACQEHKQLQEENVRLLGRQQMSIDAHLSEHQKPLEVIKRSVLKLEEISRLAERVQEEQILLKLENDRLQRSSNISQSENANHGRVFKKLDELQHLSVKAKEEFELKQSELQILEEKYQQLVAGQQKLQSEEKDSKELLKKLKNLEEDKLILICKLDEFKTLPSAMQELKAEKQSLAENVLKLERDCAHLNGKLSCTQKSLEDLQCSYKKKETEHTELLNEMRELNEALKARGDMISRQQNDCQLLQADLKKNCEKLQQVQDALAFKEKELDDKQAQLKSIKSEVEDARQKMESLENCSSLNEEKVRVLSSELEILKTYTQTSPLDQDNQSDLLSTSTISKAEELPCFKEEQDSFEDKYQKVRSLAAKFKKKLLEQTALNQDLEEELANYKSKQAQMQQEFNHQQHVKQREMDNVQQQLLEAQKQVDTLKVENQKLRSSRKQTNVLNLEIEAAEKSLTEVSVKLAARTTELSEMQDVLSTKEITIKQLRQEIHLLESAKESEINHSQELKEQIDHLQRTLKDMVYAKQQAFDTSKSLEHDVENLKLELESARMLMSAAASQHEKAFNALSVEKEELIHQFRATQEILFNTEQRLKTAERATEDLRVEYLDYKVKAQAVLRKNQTRDITKEKELEEELLMSRTMEHQLVTTVQTLNAKLEMCEKQKELLNDDQASLQKRCKELMEIVEESRAQNESLAQELQQKGQQQHETLKQHRLQIETVNECHKEQIQSLVSAHKKQIEQLHKEMNANQRVPPSIGASKTQASPLAELLQVGEQNKIDFLLMEREDAEGSEEALATLAASRKISNASSNQKRGQHDFMPLDELLNTPINAINSETLLTNSQKQISESDPIGLLQLDLNDTKERLQMQESRVRHLTALLAENEQDLAKFTQMNDILKEELRRQERCSERQQHMHNSEYLKNVIMKFLTLNNSDERIRLVPVLNTILKLSRTETEMLNCVAKGQKVAADSSHRSGWGNFLPSWGGAGNNNNN
;
A
#
# COMPACT_ATOMS: atom_id res chain seq x y z
N MET A 1 3.78 18.53 -165.81
CA MET A 1 3.50 17.42 -164.86
C MET A 1 4.00 17.82 -163.48
N THR A 2 5.31 17.97 -163.30
CA THR A 2 6.04 18.44 -162.08
C THR A 2 5.26 19.11 -160.95
N MET A 3 4.49 20.18 -161.22
CA MET A 3 3.75 20.91 -160.18
C MET A 3 2.60 20.09 -159.55
N LYS A 4 2.01 19.13 -160.29
CA LYS A 4 0.97 18.21 -159.79
C LYS A 4 1.59 17.12 -158.90
N GLU A 5 2.72 16.56 -159.32
CA GLU A 5 3.44 15.51 -158.58
C GLU A 5 3.99 16.02 -157.25
N MET A 6 4.52 17.26 -157.20
CA MET A 6 4.89 17.91 -155.94
C MET A 6 3.69 18.20 -155.03
N LEU A 7 2.53 18.57 -155.59
CA LEU A 7 1.31 18.77 -154.82
C LEU A 7 0.80 17.46 -154.21
N GLU A 8 0.78 16.38 -155.02
CA GLU A 8 0.36 15.05 -154.58
C GLU A 8 1.30 14.52 -153.50
N SER A 9 2.62 14.57 -153.71
CA SER A 9 3.64 14.23 -152.71
C SER A 9 3.53 15.06 -151.42
N TYR A 10 3.28 16.37 -151.52
CA TYR A 10 3.08 17.22 -150.35
C TYR A 10 1.77 16.90 -149.61
N THR A 11 0.68 16.59 -150.32
CA THR A 11 -0.56 16.14 -149.68
C THR A 11 -0.43 14.77 -149.03
N GLU A 12 0.31 13.84 -149.63
CA GLU A 12 0.56 12.51 -149.07
C GLU A 12 1.46 12.59 -147.82
N SER A 13 2.55 13.37 -147.88
CA SER A 13 3.40 13.64 -146.72
C SER A 13 2.62 14.34 -145.59
N LYS A 14 1.77 15.31 -145.93
CA LYS A 14 0.88 15.98 -144.96
C LYS A 14 -0.17 15.04 -144.39
N LEU A 15 -0.68 14.07 -145.17
CA LEU A 15 -1.59 13.03 -144.70
C LEU A 15 -0.90 12.04 -143.78
N GLN A 16 0.34 11.61 -144.09
CA GLN A 16 1.16 10.77 -143.22
C GLN A 16 1.46 11.48 -141.90
N LEU A 17 1.84 12.76 -141.92
CA LEU A 17 2.03 13.59 -140.73
C LEU A 17 0.73 13.75 -139.93
N ALA A 18 -0.42 13.98 -140.59
CA ALA A 18 -1.71 14.05 -139.92
C ALA A 18 -2.12 12.73 -139.26
N ASN A 19 -1.84 11.59 -139.92
CA ASN A 19 -2.09 10.26 -139.37
C ASN A 19 -1.17 9.97 -138.17
N GLN A 20 0.13 10.27 -138.28
CA GLN A 20 1.07 10.14 -137.14
C GLN A 20 0.67 11.03 -135.96
N VAL A 21 0.23 12.27 -136.20
CA VAL A 21 -0.28 13.15 -135.14
C VAL A 21 -1.58 12.61 -134.53
N SER A 22 -2.49 12.05 -135.34
CA SER A 22 -3.72 11.42 -134.86
C SER A 22 -3.44 10.16 -134.02
N GLU A 23 -2.48 9.35 -134.43
CA GLU A 23 -2.07 8.12 -133.76
C GLU A 23 -1.32 8.42 -132.45
N LEU A 24 -0.43 9.43 -132.44
CA LEU A 24 0.16 9.96 -131.20
C LEU A 24 -0.89 10.59 -130.27
N GLN A 25 -1.91 11.27 -130.80
CA GLN A 25 -3.06 11.78 -130.01
C GLN A 25 -3.99 10.66 -129.50
N LYS A 26 -3.98 9.48 -130.13
CA LYS A 26 -4.69 8.30 -129.66
C LYS A 26 -3.88 7.60 -128.55
N GLN A 27 -2.59 7.38 -128.78
CA GLN A 27 -1.69 6.81 -127.78
C GLN A 27 -1.68 7.68 -126.51
N ARG A 28 -1.49 9.00 -126.65
CA ARG A 28 -1.54 9.96 -125.52
C ARG A 28 -2.85 9.91 -124.75
N ARG A 29 -3.98 9.57 -125.39
CA ARG A 29 -5.27 9.37 -124.69
C ARG A 29 -5.28 8.06 -123.91
N MET A 30 -4.83 6.95 -124.50
CA MET A 30 -4.71 5.68 -123.78
C MET A 30 -3.71 5.76 -122.61
N ASP A 31 -2.60 6.50 -122.77
CA ASP A 31 -1.61 6.73 -121.70
C ASP A 31 -2.21 7.54 -120.54
N VAL A 32 -3.05 8.55 -120.84
CA VAL A 32 -3.78 9.34 -119.84
C VAL A 32 -4.85 8.49 -119.15
N GLU A 33 -5.63 7.71 -119.89
CA GLU A 33 -6.62 6.78 -119.31
C GLU A 33 -5.97 5.69 -118.44
N ALA A 34 -4.74 5.27 -118.77
CA ALA A 34 -3.96 4.33 -117.95
C ALA A 34 -3.42 5.00 -116.68
N LEU A 35 -2.91 6.23 -116.78
CA LEU A 35 -2.47 7.02 -115.62
C LEU A 35 -3.64 7.35 -114.68
N GLU A 36 -4.83 7.62 -115.20
CA GLU A 36 -6.04 7.88 -114.42
C GLU A 36 -6.48 6.62 -113.65
N LYS A 37 -6.50 5.45 -114.30
CA LYS A 37 -6.75 4.15 -113.64
C LYS A 37 -5.73 3.87 -112.54
N LEU A 38 -4.44 4.01 -112.82
CA LEU A 38 -3.37 3.83 -111.83
C LEU A 38 -3.46 4.85 -110.68
N SER A 39 -3.97 6.06 -110.93
CA SER A 39 -4.23 7.08 -109.89
C SER A 39 -5.38 6.65 -108.98
N ILE A 40 -6.49 6.17 -109.54
CA ILE A 40 -7.65 5.65 -108.80
C ILE A 40 -7.26 4.41 -107.98
N GLU A 41 -6.47 3.49 -108.55
CA GLU A 41 -5.93 2.33 -107.83
C GLU A 41 -5.02 2.75 -106.67
N ASN A 42 -4.10 3.70 -106.89
CA ASN A 42 -3.26 4.25 -105.83
C ASN A 42 -4.07 4.93 -104.72
N GLU A 43 -5.15 5.64 -105.07
CA GLU A 43 -6.03 6.27 -104.08
C GLU A 43 -6.85 5.22 -103.31
N CYS A 44 -7.33 4.17 -103.99
CA CYS A 44 -8.02 3.05 -103.36
C CYS A 44 -7.12 2.31 -102.36
N VAL A 45 -5.88 1.99 -102.76
CA VAL A 45 -4.87 1.36 -101.88
C VAL A 45 -4.51 2.26 -100.71
N LYS A 46 -4.37 3.58 -100.91
CA LYS A 46 -4.16 4.54 -99.80
C LYS A 46 -5.34 4.55 -98.83
N ARG A 47 -6.58 4.60 -99.32
CA ARG A 47 -7.80 4.53 -98.49
C ARG A 47 -7.88 3.19 -97.73
N GLN A 48 -7.46 2.08 -98.33
CA GLN A 48 -7.41 0.77 -97.69
C GLN A 48 -6.32 0.70 -96.61
N LEU A 49 -5.11 1.19 -96.87
CA LEU A 49 -4.04 1.29 -95.88
C LEU A 49 -4.42 2.21 -94.71
N GLN A 50 -5.13 3.31 -94.98
CA GLN A 50 -5.61 4.23 -93.94
C GLN A 50 -6.69 3.59 -93.05
N ARG A 51 -7.58 2.75 -93.62
CA ARG A 51 -8.51 1.91 -92.83
C ARG A 51 -7.75 0.92 -91.96
N LEU A 52 -6.88 0.11 -92.56
CA LEU A 52 -6.08 -0.88 -91.84
C LEU A 52 -5.17 -0.26 -90.76
N SER A 53 -4.70 0.98 -90.93
CA SER A 53 -4.04 1.74 -89.86
C SER A 53 -5.02 2.02 -88.73
N GLY A 54 -6.17 2.65 -89.01
CA GLY A 54 -7.19 2.94 -88.00
C GLY A 54 -7.74 1.70 -87.28
N ASP A 55 -7.88 0.58 -87.99
CA ASP A 55 -8.27 -0.71 -87.42
C ASP A 55 -7.19 -1.23 -86.45
N ASN A 56 -5.91 -1.15 -86.82
CA ASN A 56 -4.78 -1.51 -85.95
C ASN A 56 -4.65 -0.54 -84.75
N ASP A 57 -4.84 0.76 -84.96
CA ASP A 57 -4.80 1.79 -83.92
C ASP A 57 -5.95 1.58 -82.90
N SER A 58 -7.13 1.18 -83.37
CA SER A 58 -8.25 0.77 -82.51
C SER A 58 -7.92 -0.50 -81.72
N LEU A 59 -7.39 -1.54 -82.38
CA LEU A 59 -6.99 -2.78 -81.71
C LEU A 59 -5.89 -2.55 -80.66
N LEU A 60 -4.96 -1.63 -80.90
CA LEU A 60 -3.97 -1.21 -79.91
C LEU A 60 -4.62 -0.48 -78.72
N ALA A 61 -5.60 0.39 -78.97
CA ALA A 61 -6.37 1.02 -77.89
C ALA A 61 -7.22 0.01 -77.09
N ASP A 62 -7.75 -1.04 -77.73
CA ASP A 62 -8.48 -2.12 -77.07
C ASP A 62 -7.57 -3.02 -76.24
N LEU A 63 -6.38 -3.36 -76.74
CA LEU A 63 -5.35 -4.06 -75.96
C LEU A 63 -4.90 -3.23 -74.76
N GLN A 64 -4.69 -1.92 -74.90
CA GLN A 64 -4.35 -1.03 -73.78
C GLN A 64 -5.49 -0.93 -72.75
N ARG A 65 -6.76 -0.86 -73.18
CA ARG A 65 -7.91 -0.90 -72.27
C ARG A 65 -8.01 -2.24 -71.52
N MET A 66 -7.78 -3.36 -72.21
CA MET A 66 -7.75 -4.69 -71.59
C MET A 66 -6.59 -4.84 -70.60
N GLU A 67 -5.41 -4.29 -70.92
CA GLU A 67 -4.26 -4.28 -70.00
C GLU A 67 -4.55 -3.44 -68.75
N GLN A 68 -5.14 -2.24 -68.90
CA GLN A 68 -5.56 -1.40 -67.77
C GLN A 68 -6.59 -2.11 -66.87
N HIS A 69 -7.57 -2.81 -67.44
CA HIS A 69 -8.51 -3.61 -66.68
C HIS A 69 -7.84 -4.81 -65.98
N MET A 70 -6.87 -5.46 -66.63
CA MET A 70 -6.09 -6.54 -66.00
C MET A 70 -5.25 -6.02 -64.83
N GLN A 71 -4.64 -4.83 -64.96
CA GLN A 71 -3.92 -4.16 -63.88
C GLN A 71 -4.87 -3.80 -62.72
N GLN A 72 -6.08 -3.29 -63.00
CA GLN A 72 -7.10 -3.03 -61.98
C GLN A 72 -7.54 -4.30 -61.24
N ILE A 73 -7.79 -5.39 -61.95
CA ILE A 73 -8.12 -6.70 -61.35
C ILE A 73 -6.97 -7.21 -60.47
N ASN A 74 -5.72 -7.03 -60.91
CA ASN A 74 -4.55 -7.40 -60.11
C ASN A 74 -4.41 -6.56 -58.84
N VAL A 75 -4.73 -5.25 -58.87
CA VAL A 75 -4.75 -4.40 -57.67
C VAL A 75 -5.82 -4.88 -56.68
N VAL A 76 -7.06 -5.06 -57.14
CA VAL A 76 -8.17 -5.57 -56.31
C VAL A 76 -7.85 -6.95 -55.74
N GLY A 77 -7.15 -7.81 -56.49
CA GLY A 77 -6.66 -9.11 -56.01
C GLY A 77 -5.60 -9.01 -54.91
N HIS A 78 -4.74 -7.98 -54.93
CA HIS A 78 -3.80 -7.71 -53.84
C HIS A 78 -4.50 -7.13 -52.60
N GLU A 79 -5.46 -6.21 -52.79
CA GLU A 79 -6.28 -5.66 -51.70
C GLU A 79 -7.08 -6.77 -51.00
N GLN A 80 -7.76 -7.64 -51.77
CA GLN A 80 -8.46 -8.82 -51.23
C GLN A 80 -7.53 -9.77 -50.47
N LYS A 81 -6.29 -9.96 -50.95
CA LYS A 81 -5.31 -10.77 -50.22
C LYS A 81 -4.88 -10.11 -48.90
N GLN A 82 -4.63 -8.80 -48.89
CA GLN A 82 -4.30 -8.06 -47.67
C GLN A 82 -5.46 -8.07 -46.67
N HIS A 83 -6.71 -7.98 -47.13
CA HIS A 83 -7.88 -8.13 -46.26
C HIS A 83 -8.02 -9.55 -45.67
N LEU A 84 -7.66 -10.61 -46.42
CA LEU A 84 -7.59 -11.97 -45.90
C LEU A 84 -6.47 -12.13 -44.85
N GLU A 85 -5.29 -11.56 -45.11
CA GLU A 85 -4.13 -11.59 -44.19
C GLU A 85 -4.47 -10.87 -42.86
N LEU A 86 -5.14 -9.72 -42.92
CA LEU A 86 -5.67 -9.01 -41.73
C LEU A 86 -6.77 -9.80 -41.01
N LEU A 87 -7.65 -10.51 -41.72
CA LEU A 87 -8.68 -11.37 -41.11
C LEU A 87 -8.06 -12.60 -40.44
N GLU A 88 -7.00 -13.18 -40.99
CA GLU A 88 -6.25 -14.27 -40.36
C GLU A 88 -5.57 -13.78 -39.08
N ASP A 89 -4.98 -12.59 -39.07
CA ASP A 89 -4.43 -11.95 -37.86
C ASP A 89 -5.50 -11.63 -36.80
N GLU A 90 -6.66 -11.09 -37.19
CA GLU A 90 -7.78 -10.86 -36.26
C GLU A 90 -8.29 -12.18 -35.65
N VAL A 91 -8.41 -13.25 -36.45
CA VAL A 91 -8.77 -14.59 -35.97
C VAL A 91 -7.71 -15.14 -35.02
N ASN A 92 -6.42 -14.98 -35.33
CA ASN A 92 -5.31 -15.37 -34.44
C ASN A 92 -5.37 -14.61 -33.10
N VAL A 93 -5.63 -13.30 -33.12
CA VAL A 93 -5.77 -12.48 -31.91
C VAL A 93 -7.01 -12.90 -31.09
N LEU A 94 -8.15 -13.16 -31.73
CA LEU A 94 -9.35 -13.68 -31.07
C LEU A 94 -9.11 -15.07 -30.46
N GLN A 95 -8.34 -15.93 -31.12
CA GLN A 95 -8.02 -17.27 -30.63
C GLN A 95 -7.03 -17.23 -29.45
N GLN A 96 -6.08 -16.29 -29.44
CA GLN A 96 -5.25 -15.99 -28.26
C GLN A 96 -6.05 -15.34 -27.12
N ALA A 97 -7.01 -14.46 -27.42
CA ALA A 97 -7.89 -13.88 -26.41
C ALA A 97 -8.79 -14.94 -25.77
N LYS A 98 -9.27 -15.91 -26.57
CA LYS A 98 -10.04 -17.05 -26.08
C LYS A 98 -9.22 -17.95 -25.16
N SER A 99 -8.00 -18.35 -25.53
CA SER A 99 -7.17 -19.21 -24.66
C SER A 99 -6.78 -18.50 -23.35
N LYS A 100 -6.49 -17.19 -23.40
CA LYS A 100 -6.30 -16.37 -22.17
C LYS A 100 -7.55 -16.35 -21.29
N ASN A 101 -8.75 -16.26 -21.87
CA ASN A 101 -10.02 -16.31 -21.14
C ASN A 101 -10.28 -17.70 -20.53
N GLU A 102 -9.95 -18.78 -21.23
CA GLU A 102 -10.02 -20.15 -20.70
C GLU A 102 -9.04 -20.38 -19.52
N ILE A 103 -7.84 -19.78 -19.54
CA ILE A 103 -6.90 -19.78 -18.42
C ILE A 103 -7.46 -18.98 -17.24
N LEU A 104 -7.90 -17.73 -17.46
CA LEU A 104 -8.51 -16.88 -16.44
C LEU A 104 -9.75 -17.53 -15.79
N GLN A 105 -10.53 -18.33 -16.53
CA GLN A 105 -11.63 -19.09 -15.97
C GLN A 105 -11.17 -20.24 -15.05
N GLN A 106 -10.06 -20.91 -15.37
CA GLN A 106 -9.46 -21.93 -14.49
C GLN A 106 -8.91 -21.29 -13.21
N GLU A 107 -8.19 -20.18 -13.33
CA GLU A 107 -7.68 -19.39 -12.20
C GLU A 107 -8.82 -18.89 -11.30
N ASN A 108 -9.91 -18.37 -11.86
CA ASN A 108 -11.10 -17.97 -11.09
C ASN A 108 -11.77 -19.15 -10.36
N VAL A 109 -11.76 -20.35 -10.93
CA VAL A 109 -12.25 -21.57 -10.26
C VAL A 109 -11.30 -22.01 -9.13
N GLU A 110 -9.99 -21.85 -9.30
CA GLU A 110 -8.99 -22.14 -8.25
C GLU A 110 -9.07 -21.14 -7.08
N ILE A 111 -9.15 -19.85 -7.37
CA ILE A 111 -9.40 -18.78 -6.40
C ILE A 111 -10.74 -18.99 -5.68
N SER A 112 -11.76 -19.49 -6.38
CA SER A 112 -13.05 -19.84 -5.75
C SER A 112 -12.93 -21.00 -4.76
N LYS A 113 -12.08 -22.00 -5.01
CA LYS A 113 -11.79 -23.09 -4.07
C LYS A 113 -11.00 -22.58 -2.86
N SER A 114 -9.92 -21.84 -3.07
CA SER A 114 -9.09 -21.32 -1.95
C SER A 114 -9.87 -20.34 -1.08
N LEU A 115 -10.76 -19.52 -1.65
CA LEU A 115 -11.72 -18.70 -0.92
C LEU A 115 -12.71 -19.54 -0.10
N GLN A 116 -13.14 -20.71 -0.61
CA GLN A 116 -14.02 -21.63 0.13
C GLN A 116 -13.28 -22.35 1.26
N GLU A 117 -11.99 -22.64 1.09
CA GLU A 117 -11.13 -23.21 2.14
C GLU A 117 -10.80 -22.19 3.23
N MET A 118 -10.45 -20.95 2.84
CA MET A 118 -10.29 -19.84 3.79
C MET A 118 -11.57 -19.54 4.58
N LYS A 119 -12.75 -19.70 3.99
CA LYS A 119 -14.04 -19.62 4.73
C LYS A 119 -14.17 -20.72 5.78
N LYS A 120 -13.85 -21.98 5.45
CA LYS A 120 -13.85 -23.10 6.41
C LYS A 120 -12.82 -22.88 7.54
N LEU A 121 -11.62 -22.40 7.21
CA LEU A 121 -10.58 -22.08 8.20
C LEU A 121 -11.01 -20.93 9.12
N TYR A 122 -11.68 -19.90 8.59
CA TYR A 122 -12.26 -18.83 9.38
C TYR A 122 -13.40 -19.30 10.30
N GLU A 123 -14.25 -20.22 9.83
CA GLU A 123 -15.31 -20.84 10.65
C GLU A 123 -14.71 -21.67 11.80
N LEU A 124 -13.71 -22.52 11.53
CA LEU A 124 -12.98 -23.28 12.55
C LEU A 124 -12.25 -22.36 13.55
N ALA A 125 -11.63 -21.27 13.08
CA ALA A 125 -10.99 -20.29 13.94
C ALA A 125 -12.00 -19.55 14.84
N LYS A 126 -13.19 -19.24 14.31
CA LYS A 126 -14.31 -18.63 15.05
C LYS A 126 -14.89 -19.58 16.10
N GLU A 127 -15.01 -20.87 15.79
CA GLU A 127 -15.43 -21.90 16.76
C GLU A 127 -14.40 -22.07 17.88
N ASN A 128 -13.11 -22.22 17.56
CA ASN A 128 -12.03 -22.28 18.55
C ASN A 128 -11.97 -21.00 19.42
N ASN A 129 -12.18 -19.82 18.82
CA ASN A 129 -12.26 -18.57 19.57
C ASN A 129 -13.47 -18.53 20.54
N ASN A 130 -14.62 -19.08 20.15
CA ASN A 130 -15.77 -19.26 21.03
C ASN A 130 -15.51 -20.29 22.14
N GLU A 131 -14.85 -21.41 21.85
CA GLU A 131 -14.39 -22.36 22.87
C GLU A 131 -13.46 -21.69 23.87
N GLN A 132 -12.46 -20.93 23.41
CA GLN A 132 -11.54 -20.20 24.27
C GLN A 132 -12.29 -19.18 25.14
N LYS A 133 -13.22 -18.40 24.58
CA LYS A 133 -14.09 -17.50 25.35
C LYS A 133 -14.87 -18.25 26.44
N GLN A 134 -15.40 -19.44 26.14
CA GLN A 134 -16.12 -20.25 27.13
C GLN A 134 -15.17 -20.86 28.18
N LYS A 135 -13.96 -21.28 27.81
CA LYS A 135 -12.90 -21.71 28.74
C LYS A 135 -12.48 -20.56 29.66
N PHE A 136 -12.27 -19.34 29.14
CA PHE A 136 -12.02 -18.13 29.93
C PHE A 136 -13.19 -17.76 30.84
N LYS A 137 -14.44 -17.90 30.39
CA LYS A 137 -15.63 -17.69 31.24
C LYS A 137 -15.66 -18.68 32.41
N ASN A 138 -15.46 -19.97 32.15
CA ASN A 138 -15.39 -21.01 33.18
C ASN A 138 -14.23 -20.75 34.17
N MET A 139 -13.08 -20.26 33.70
CA MET A 139 -11.97 -19.85 34.56
C MET A 139 -12.29 -18.61 35.41
N LYS A 140 -12.91 -17.57 34.81
CA LYS A 140 -13.39 -16.37 35.52
C LYS A 140 -14.38 -16.75 36.63
N ASP A 141 -15.32 -17.64 36.35
CA ASP A 141 -16.32 -18.08 37.32
C ASP A 141 -15.67 -18.91 38.46
N ARG A 142 -14.64 -19.71 38.15
CA ARG A 142 -13.77 -20.34 39.17
C ARG A 142 -12.99 -19.32 40.00
N PHE A 143 -12.43 -18.25 39.41
CA PHE A 143 -11.76 -17.19 40.18
C PHE A 143 -12.74 -16.44 41.09
N ILE A 144 -13.98 -16.17 40.64
CA ILE A 144 -15.04 -15.57 41.46
C ILE A 144 -15.45 -16.53 42.61
N GLU A 145 -15.48 -17.84 42.36
CA GLU A 145 -15.70 -18.87 43.40
C GLU A 145 -14.59 -18.87 44.46
N VAL A 146 -13.32 -18.81 44.03
CA VAL A 146 -12.15 -18.71 44.93
C VAL A 146 -12.17 -17.39 45.72
N LEU A 147 -12.49 -16.26 45.09
CA LEU A 147 -12.63 -14.96 45.76
C LEU A 147 -13.77 -14.97 46.80
N ARG A 148 -14.91 -15.61 46.50
CA ARG A 148 -16.00 -15.81 47.48
C ARG A 148 -15.55 -16.70 48.66
N LYS A 149 -14.79 -17.77 48.41
CA LYS A 149 -14.21 -18.62 49.47
C LYS A 149 -13.17 -17.88 50.30
N LEU A 150 -12.29 -17.09 49.67
CA LEU A 150 -11.29 -16.26 50.36
C LEU A 150 -11.95 -15.15 51.21
N LYS A 151 -13.04 -14.53 50.75
CA LYS A 151 -13.81 -13.57 51.55
C LYS A 151 -14.45 -14.23 52.76
N LYS A 152 -15.02 -15.45 52.62
CA LYS A 152 -15.49 -16.24 53.76
C LYS A 152 -14.37 -16.62 54.74
N LEU A 153 -13.18 -17.00 54.25
CA LEU A 153 -12.04 -17.33 55.11
C LEU A 153 -11.52 -16.10 55.87
N LYS A 154 -11.51 -14.92 55.23
CA LYS A 154 -11.22 -13.64 55.90
C LYS A 154 -12.26 -13.29 56.97
N GLU A 155 -13.54 -13.59 56.75
CA GLU A 155 -14.57 -13.48 57.81
C GLU A 155 -14.30 -14.43 58.97
N CYS A 156 -14.10 -15.73 58.71
CA CYS A 156 -13.80 -16.68 59.78
C CYS A 156 -12.57 -16.27 60.58
N LYS A 157 -11.51 -15.74 59.94
CA LYS A 157 -10.34 -15.21 60.65
C LYS A 157 -10.68 -13.98 61.50
N ARG A 158 -11.54 -13.08 61.02
CA ARG A 158 -11.97 -11.90 61.78
C ARG A 158 -12.75 -12.29 63.03
N VAL A 159 -13.75 -13.17 62.89
CA VAL A 159 -14.52 -13.70 64.03
C VAL A 159 -13.63 -14.46 65.02
N LEU A 160 -12.62 -15.19 64.54
CA LEU A 160 -11.65 -15.86 65.42
C LEU A 160 -10.79 -14.86 66.22
N LEU A 161 -10.41 -13.73 65.61
CA LEU A 161 -9.65 -12.66 66.28
C LEU A 161 -10.53 -11.85 67.25
N GLU A 162 -11.79 -11.58 66.88
CA GLU A 162 -12.79 -10.94 67.74
C GLU A 162 -13.02 -11.80 69.00
N THR A 163 -13.31 -13.09 68.85
CA THR A 163 -13.45 -14.02 70.00
C THR A 163 -12.14 -14.21 70.79
N GLN A 164 -10.97 -14.23 70.15
CA GLN A 164 -9.68 -14.25 70.85
C GLN A 164 -9.48 -12.99 71.73
N HIS A 165 -9.92 -11.82 71.26
CA HIS A 165 -9.85 -10.57 72.03
C HIS A 165 -10.85 -10.58 73.19
N GLU A 166 -12.09 -11.03 72.96
CA GLU A 166 -13.09 -11.21 74.02
C GLU A 166 -12.61 -12.15 75.13
N TYR A 167 -11.93 -13.26 74.79
CA TYR A 167 -11.31 -14.15 75.78
C TYR A 167 -10.12 -13.49 76.51
N ALA A 168 -9.27 -12.72 75.83
CA ALA A 168 -8.16 -12.01 76.47
C ALA A 168 -8.65 -10.92 77.46
N ASP A 169 -9.72 -10.21 77.09
CA ASP A 169 -10.36 -9.21 77.93
C ASP A 169 -11.07 -9.87 79.12
N SER A 170 -11.75 -11.01 78.91
CA SER A 170 -12.38 -11.81 79.96
C SER A 170 -11.36 -12.33 80.98
N VAL A 171 -10.21 -12.85 80.51
CA VAL A 171 -9.10 -13.25 81.38
C VAL A 171 -8.54 -12.05 82.17
N SER A 172 -8.46 -10.87 81.54
CA SER A 172 -8.03 -9.64 82.21
C SER A 172 -9.04 -9.17 83.27
N GLN A 173 -10.35 -9.37 83.03
CA GLN A 173 -11.39 -9.12 84.03
C GLN A 173 -11.28 -10.10 85.21
N TRP A 174 -11.15 -11.41 84.96
CA TRP A 174 -10.95 -12.42 86.02
C TRP A 174 -9.68 -12.15 86.84
N GLN A 175 -8.58 -11.71 86.23
CA GLN A 175 -7.39 -11.28 86.97
C GLN A 175 -7.69 -10.11 87.91
N ASN A 176 -8.44 -9.10 87.46
CA ASN A 176 -8.86 -7.98 88.29
C ASN A 176 -9.83 -8.39 89.42
N GLU A 177 -10.75 -9.33 89.15
CA GLU A 177 -11.66 -9.90 90.15
C GLU A 177 -10.91 -10.71 91.21
N ILE A 178 -9.94 -11.54 90.80
CA ILE A 178 -9.05 -12.29 91.72
C ILE A 178 -8.21 -11.32 92.56
N ILE A 179 -7.68 -10.25 91.97
CA ILE A 179 -6.95 -9.20 92.69
C ILE A 179 -7.89 -8.46 93.67
N HIS A 180 -9.15 -8.21 93.30
CA HIS A 180 -10.14 -7.58 94.17
C HIS A 180 -10.53 -8.50 95.34
N ALA A 181 -10.82 -9.78 95.06
CA ALA A 181 -11.13 -10.79 96.07
C ALA A 181 -9.95 -11.00 97.04
N SER A 182 -8.72 -11.05 96.53
CA SER A 182 -7.49 -11.09 97.33
C SER A 182 -7.35 -9.85 98.22
N LYS A 183 -7.55 -8.64 97.67
CA LYS A 183 -7.58 -7.39 98.46
C LYS A 183 -8.69 -7.38 99.51
N LEU A 184 -9.86 -7.97 99.24
CA LEU A 184 -10.96 -8.11 100.19
C LEU A 184 -10.58 -9.09 101.31
N LEU A 185 -10.03 -10.25 100.97
CA LEU A 185 -9.53 -11.25 101.94
C LEU A 185 -8.43 -10.65 102.82
N CYS A 186 -7.53 -9.83 102.26
CA CYS A 186 -6.54 -9.08 103.04
C CYS A 186 -7.17 -8.02 103.95
N LYS A 187 -8.30 -7.38 103.58
CA LYS A 187 -9.05 -6.49 104.48
C LYS A 187 -9.64 -7.29 105.65
N GLU A 188 -10.37 -8.36 105.37
CA GLU A 188 -10.97 -9.22 106.41
C GLU A 188 -9.91 -9.81 107.34
N PHE A 189 -8.79 -10.30 106.80
CA PHE A 189 -7.66 -10.77 107.59
C PHE A 189 -7.07 -9.66 108.48
N ASN A 190 -7.00 -8.41 108.01
CA ASN A 190 -6.57 -7.28 108.84
C ASN A 190 -7.64 -6.84 109.86
N VAL A 191 -8.93 -6.97 109.57
CA VAL A 191 -10.03 -6.77 110.53
C VAL A 191 -9.93 -7.81 111.64
N LEU A 192 -9.85 -9.10 111.30
CA LEU A 192 -9.65 -10.21 112.23
C LEU A 192 -8.35 -10.08 113.04
N LYS A 193 -7.26 -9.57 112.43
CA LYS A 193 -6.01 -9.24 113.14
C LYS A 193 -6.21 -8.09 114.13
N SER A 194 -6.98 -7.06 113.76
CA SER A 194 -7.35 -5.96 114.66
C SER A 194 -8.28 -6.42 115.80
N GLU A 195 -9.14 -7.39 115.54
CA GLU A 195 -10.08 -7.96 116.50
C GLU A 195 -9.38 -8.88 117.49
N ASN A 196 -8.50 -9.77 117.02
CA ASN A 196 -7.58 -10.51 117.89
C ASN A 196 -6.71 -9.56 118.74
N ALA A 197 -6.25 -8.43 118.18
CA ALA A 197 -5.52 -7.41 118.95
C ALA A 197 -6.40 -6.66 119.98
N LYS A 198 -7.73 -6.55 119.76
CA LYS A 198 -8.69 -6.04 120.76
C LYS A 198 -8.96 -7.10 121.84
N LEU A 199 -9.17 -8.35 121.47
CA LEU A 199 -9.35 -9.48 122.40
C LEU A 199 -8.11 -9.64 123.31
N LEU A 200 -6.89 -9.54 122.77
CA LEU A 200 -5.64 -9.52 123.53
C LEU A 200 -5.51 -8.32 124.49
N ARG A 201 -6.18 -7.19 124.22
CA ARG A 201 -6.26 -6.06 125.17
C ARG A 201 -7.33 -6.26 126.24
N ILE A 202 -8.37 -7.05 125.95
CA ILE A 202 -9.44 -7.39 126.89
C ILE A 202 -8.96 -8.49 127.87
N SER A 203 -8.20 -9.49 127.41
CA SER A 203 -7.58 -10.49 128.29
C SER A 203 -6.48 -9.94 129.21
N GLY A 204 -5.91 -8.77 128.91
CA GLY A 204 -4.87 -8.11 129.69
C GLY A 204 -5.29 -7.55 131.06
N LYS A 205 -6.46 -7.92 131.61
CA LYS A 205 -6.98 -7.43 132.90
C LYS A 205 -7.63 -8.53 133.77
N SER A 206 -6.97 -9.68 133.94
CA SER A 206 -7.23 -10.58 135.07
C SER A 206 -5.98 -11.39 135.43
N PRO A 207 -5.49 -11.38 136.69
CA PRO A 207 -4.36 -12.19 137.11
C PRO A 207 -4.83 -13.56 137.65
N ARG A 208 -4.68 -14.62 136.86
CA ARG A 208 -4.73 -16.02 137.32
C ARG A 208 -3.99 -16.97 136.40
N GLU A 209 -3.60 -18.13 136.94
CA GLU A 209 -2.70 -19.08 136.28
C GLU A 209 -3.30 -19.73 135.03
N GLY A 210 -2.44 -20.06 134.05
CA GLY A 210 -2.79 -20.81 132.84
C GLY A 210 -1.92 -20.43 131.64
N ASP A 211 -1.46 -21.42 130.89
CA ASP A 211 -0.64 -21.24 129.69
C ASP A 211 -1.38 -20.49 128.57
N ASP A 212 -0.73 -19.49 127.95
CA ASP A 212 -0.65 -19.42 126.48
C ASP A 212 0.42 -18.43 125.95
N LEU A 213 1.70 -18.83 126.01
CA LEU A 213 2.85 -17.99 125.63
C LEU A 213 3.08 -17.85 124.10
N LEU A 214 2.05 -18.07 123.29
CA LEU A 214 2.16 -18.27 121.83
C LEU A 214 2.03 -17.01 120.94
N PRO A 215 1.14 -16.04 121.18
CA PRO A 215 0.97 -14.89 120.26
C PRO A 215 2.18 -13.96 120.19
N MET A 216 2.76 -13.62 121.35
CA MET A 216 3.95 -12.77 121.42
C MET A 216 5.17 -13.45 120.80
N LYS A 217 5.33 -14.77 121.03
CA LYS A 217 6.34 -15.57 120.34
C LYS A 217 6.14 -15.61 118.82
N LYS A 218 4.90 -15.66 118.30
CA LYS A 218 4.64 -15.57 116.86
C LYS A 218 4.89 -14.19 116.25
N LEU A 219 4.66 -13.10 116.99
CA LEU A 219 5.00 -11.76 116.49
C LEU A 219 6.51 -11.51 116.49
N ASN A 220 7.21 -11.87 117.57
CA ASN A 220 8.68 -11.85 117.58
C ASN A 220 9.27 -12.85 116.56
N ALA A 221 8.67 -14.02 116.36
CA ALA A 221 9.11 -14.95 115.31
C ALA A 221 8.84 -14.42 113.90
N LEU A 222 7.84 -13.56 113.68
CA LEU A 222 7.62 -12.89 112.38
C LEU A 222 8.56 -11.70 112.17
N LEU A 223 8.91 -10.97 113.24
CA LEU A 223 9.95 -9.96 113.17
C LEU A 223 11.32 -10.62 112.94
N GLU A 224 11.65 -11.65 113.73
CA GLU A 224 12.79 -12.54 113.50
C GLU A 224 12.74 -13.18 112.13
N LEU A 225 11.60 -13.54 111.54
CA LEU A 225 11.54 -14.09 110.17
C LEU A 225 11.74 -13.01 109.11
N SER A 226 11.40 -11.74 109.38
CA SER A 226 11.76 -10.64 108.48
C SER A 226 13.24 -10.26 108.60
N GLU A 227 13.79 -10.25 109.82
CA GLU A 227 15.21 -10.03 110.07
C GLU A 227 16.04 -11.24 109.64
N LYS A 228 15.55 -12.47 109.81
CA LYS A 228 16.15 -13.70 109.25
C LYS A 228 16.00 -13.74 107.75
N ALA A 229 14.88 -13.40 107.13
CA ALA A 229 14.83 -13.31 105.66
C ALA A 229 15.81 -12.25 105.12
N CYS A 230 15.99 -11.12 105.82
CA CYS A 230 16.96 -10.10 105.43
C CYS A 230 18.41 -10.51 105.74
N GLN A 231 18.65 -11.21 106.86
CA GLN A 231 19.95 -11.78 107.23
C GLN A 231 20.29 -13.02 106.42
N GLU A 232 19.32 -13.81 105.95
CA GLU A 232 19.43 -14.94 105.04
C GLU A 232 19.65 -14.43 103.64
N HIS A 233 18.99 -13.34 103.20
CA HIS A 233 19.37 -12.72 101.92
C HIS A 233 20.79 -12.17 101.99
N LYS A 234 21.19 -11.54 103.10
CA LYS A 234 22.56 -11.05 103.30
C LYS A 234 23.56 -12.19 103.50
N GLN A 235 23.19 -13.26 104.18
CA GLN A 235 23.99 -14.48 104.35
C GLN A 235 24.06 -15.28 103.06
N LEU A 236 23.05 -15.29 102.20
CA LEU A 236 23.07 -15.88 100.86
C LEU A 236 23.85 -14.99 99.89
N GLN A 237 23.90 -13.68 100.09
CA GLN A 237 24.78 -12.79 99.31
C GLN A 237 26.24 -12.93 99.77
N GLU A 238 26.49 -12.94 101.08
CA GLU A 238 27.79 -13.29 101.64
C GLU A 238 28.17 -14.75 101.39
N GLU A 239 27.23 -15.68 101.30
CA GLU A 239 27.47 -17.09 100.98
C GLU A 239 27.67 -17.27 99.49
N ASN A 240 27.01 -16.52 98.60
CA ASN A 240 27.40 -16.48 97.19
C ASN A 240 28.80 -15.87 97.03
N VAL A 241 29.15 -14.82 97.78
CA VAL A 241 30.52 -14.26 97.79
C VAL A 241 31.53 -15.21 98.44
N ARG A 242 31.14 -15.99 99.46
CA ARG A 242 31.95 -17.06 100.08
C ARG A 242 31.87 -18.38 99.32
N LEU A 243 30.98 -18.56 98.34
CA LEU A 243 30.88 -19.73 97.45
C LEU A 243 31.63 -19.47 96.16
N LEU A 244 31.60 -18.25 95.61
CA LEU A 244 32.58 -17.77 94.64
C LEU A 244 33.96 -17.74 95.30
N GLY A 245 34.06 -17.21 96.53
CA GLY A 245 35.28 -17.21 97.33
C GLY A 245 35.77 -18.62 97.69
N ARG A 246 34.87 -19.57 98.00
CA ARG A 246 35.21 -21.00 98.19
C ARG A 246 35.42 -21.73 96.88
N GLN A 247 34.82 -21.35 95.75
CA GLN A 247 35.12 -21.94 94.46
C GLN A 247 36.51 -21.49 94.02
N GLN A 248 36.84 -20.20 94.15
CA GLN A 248 38.19 -19.71 93.92
C GLN A 248 39.19 -20.36 94.89
N MET A 249 38.94 -20.30 96.21
CA MET A 249 39.79 -20.96 97.21
C MET A 249 39.79 -22.50 97.12
N SER A 250 38.82 -23.15 96.47
CA SER A 250 38.81 -24.60 96.23
C SER A 250 39.42 -24.97 94.89
N ILE A 251 39.46 -24.05 93.91
CA ILE A 251 40.28 -24.17 92.70
C ILE A 251 41.74 -24.01 93.13
N ASP A 252 42.07 -22.97 93.90
CA ASP A 252 43.40 -22.72 94.44
C ASP A 252 43.81 -23.79 95.48
N ALA A 253 42.89 -24.26 96.33
CA ALA A 253 43.15 -25.38 97.22
C ALA A 253 43.25 -26.72 96.47
N HIS A 254 42.44 -27.02 95.44
CA HIS A 254 42.65 -28.23 94.63
C HIS A 254 43.95 -28.15 93.82
N LEU A 255 44.37 -26.98 93.33
CA LEU A 255 45.69 -26.81 92.72
C LEU A 255 46.82 -27.10 93.74
N SER A 256 46.71 -26.63 94.98
CA SER A 256 47.66 -26.93 96.07
C SER A 256 47.57 -28.38 96.58
N GLU A 257 46.37 -28.95 96.61
CA GLU A 257 46.03 -30.31 97.07
C GLU A 257 46.20 -31.37 95.98
N HIS A 258 46.46 -30.96 94.73
CA HIS A 258 47.05 -31.81 93.70
C HIS A 258 48.59 -31.68 93.66
N GLN A 259 49.16 -30.52 94.03
CA GLN A 259 50.60 -30.38 94.21
C GLN A 259 51.15 -31.18 95.41
N LYS A 260 50.44 -31.25 96.53
CA LYS A 260 50.88 -32.03 97.72
C LYS A 260 51.01 -33.54 97.43
N PRO A 261 50.03 -34.23 96.82
CA PRO A 261 50.21 -35.58 96.29
C PRO A 261 51.35 -35.67 95.29
N LEU A 262 51.57 -34.68 94.42
CA LEU A 262 52.68 -34.74 93.47
C LEU A 262 54.06 -34.68 94.15
N GLU A 263 54.23 -33.91 95.23
CA GLU A 263 55.44 -33.96 96.08
C GLU A 263 55.55 -35.25 96.89
N VAL A 264 54.44 -35.75 97.45
CA VAL A 264 54.40 -37.01 98.21
C VAL A 264 54.72 -38.19 97.29
N ILE A 265 54.20 -38.20 96.07
CA ILE A 265 54.50 -39.17 95.01
C ILE A 265 55.95 -39.03 94.56
N LYS A 266 56.49 -37.83 94.36
CA LYS A 266 57.95 -37.68 94.11
C LYS A 266 58.81 -38.22 95.26
N ARG A 267 58.40 -37.99 96.52
CA ARG A 267 59.09 -38.57 97.70
C ARG A 267 58.91 -40.08 97.81
N SER A 268 57.77 -40.66 97.40
CA SER A 268 57.59 -42.11 97.40
C SER A 268 58.29 -42.76 96.21
N VAL A 269 58.35 -42.13 95.04
CA VAL A 269 59.12 -42.60 93.88
C VAL A 269 60.61 -42.59 94.19
N LEU A 270 61.16 -41.52 94.77
CA LEU A 270 62.57 -41.51 95.21
C LEU A 270 62.87 -42.61 96.25
N LYS A 271 61.93 -42.88 97.17
CA LYS A 271 62.04 -44.00 98.11
C LYS A 271 61.88 -45.36 97.44
N LEU A 272 61.07 -45.47 96.39
CA LEU A 272 60.92 -46.70 95.60
C LEU A 272 62.16 -46.97 94.75
N GLU A 273 62.79 -45.96 94.16
CA GLU A 273 64.12 -46.10 93.52
C GLU A 273 65.18 -46.53 94.54
N GLU A 274 65.18 -45.97 95.75
CA GLU A 274 66.09 -46.34 96.82
C GLU A 274 65.83 -47.78 97.32
N ILE A 275 64.57 -48.19 97.44
CA ILE A 275 64.16 -49.57 97.75
C ILE A 275 64.50 -50.53 96.61
N SER A 276 64.34 -50.16 95.34
CA SER A 276 64.76 -50.98 94.19
C SER A 276 66.27 -51.18 94.19
N ARG A 277 67.08 -50.12 94.41
CA ARG A 277 68.54 -50.26 94.57
C ARG A 277 68.96 -51.03 95.82
N LEU A 278 68.07 -51.22 96.80
CA LEU A 278 68.30 -52.12 97.94
C LEU A 278 67.87 -53.54 97.60
N ALA A 279 66.77 -53.73 96.87
CA ALA A 279 66.30 -55.04 96.38
C ALA A 279 67.30 -55.65 95.39
N GLU A 280 67.84 -54.87 94.45
CA GLU A 280 68.91 -55.28 93.53
C GLU A 280 70.14 -55.78 94.30
N ARG A 281 70.64 -55.01 95.28
CA ARG A 281 71.77 -55.43 96.12
C ARG A 281 71.45 -56.65 97.00
N VAL A 282 70.25 -56.75 97.56
CA VAL A 282 69.82 -57.96 98.30
C VAL A 282 69.70 -59.16 97.36
N GLN A 283 69.35 -58.96 96.09
CA GLN A 283 69.29 -60.01 95.08
C GLN A 283 70.70 -60.45 94.62
N GLU A 284 71.64 -59.52 94.49
CA GLU A 284 73.08 -59.81 94.32
C GLU A 284 73.65 -60.57 95.52
N GLU A 285 73.43 -60.10 96.75
CA GLU A 285 73.81 -60.78 97.98
C GLU A 285 73.16 -62.16 98.12
N GLN A 286 71.91 -62.33 97.67
CA GLN A 286 71.23 -63.63 97.70
C GLN A 286 71.75 -64.59 96.60
N ILE A 287 72.22 -64.08 95.46
CA ILE A 287 72.95 -64.87 94.45
C ILE A 287 74.32 -65.29 95.00
N LEU A 288 75.05 -64.38 95.66
CA LEU A 288 76.31 -64.69 96.34
C LEU A 288 76.13 -65.71 97.46
N LEU A 289 75.09 -65.57 98.30
CA LEU A 289 74.76 -66.53 99.36
C LEU A 289 74.29 -67.89 98.81
N LYS A 290 73.69 -67.95 97.62
CA LYS A 290 73.43 -69.22 96.92
C LYS A 290 74.73 -69.86 96.43
N LEU A 291 75.64 -69.10 95.83
CA LEU A 291 76.96 -69.58 95.42
C LEU A 291 77.82 -70.03 96.62
N GLU A 292 77.74 -69.33 97.75
CA GLU A 292 78.42 -69.71 98.98
C GLU A 292 77.78 -70.96 99.61
N ASN A 293 76.45 -71.11 99.58
CA ASN A 293 75.79 -72.37 99.98
C ASN A 293 76.16 -73.54 99.06
N ASP A 294 76.26 -73.34 97.75
CA ASP A 294 76.72 -74.37 96.81
C ASP A 294 78.18 -74.78 97.08
N ARG A 295 79.05 -73.82 97.45
CA ARG A 295 80.42 -74.12 97.92
C ARG A 295 80.39 -74.89 99.25
N LEU A 296 79.57 -74.46 100.20
CA LEU A 296 79.47 -75.07 101.53
C LEU A 296 78.91 -76.49 101.46
N GLN A 297 77.86 -76.75 100.67
CA GLN A 297 77.36 -78.11 100.40
C GLN A 297 78.43 -79.00 99.76
N ARG A 298 79.21 -78.47 98.80
CA ARG A 298 80.34 -79.20 98.19
C ARG A 298 81.45 -79.50 99.20
N SER A 299 81.74 -78.62 100.15
CA SER A 299 82.68 -78.89 101.25
C SER A 299 82.12 -79.84 102.33
N SER A 300 80.81 -79.79 102.60
CA SER A 300 80.17 -80.60 103.65
C SER A 300 80.15 -82.10 103.35
N ASN A 301 80.40 -82.50 102.10
CA ASN A 301 80.55 -83.91 101.72
C ASN A 301 81.94 -84.49 102.06
N ILE A 302 82.85 -83.71 102.68
CA ILE A 302 84.18 -84.16 103.10
C ILE A 302 84.40 -83.93 104.61
N SER A 303 83.65 -84.67 105.45
CA SER A 303 84.08 -85.13 106.79
C SER A 303 83.03 -86.05 107.42
N GLN A 304 83.37 -87.31 107.67
CA GLN A 304 82.55 -88.23 108.47
C GLN A 304 83.03 -88.24 109.93
N SER A 305 82.31 -87.59 110.86
CA SER A 305 82.25 -88.02 112.26
C SER A 305 81.09 -87.38 113.05
N GLU A 306 80.78 -88.00 114.19
CA GLU A 306 80.08 -87.51 115.38
C GLU A 306 78.62 -86.99 115.30
N ASN A 307 77.72 -87.87 115.76
CA ASN A 307 76.34 -87.57 116.13
C ASN A 307 76.24 -86.61 117.33
N ALA A 308 75.60 -85.45 117.14
CA ALA A 308 74.83 -84.75 118.18
C ALA A 308 74.04 -83.55 117.60
N ASN A 309 74.69 -82.73 116.77
CA ASN A 309 74.18 -81.39 116.44
C ASN A 309 73.04 -81.36 115.42
N HIS A 310 72.84 -82.42 114.62
CA HIS A 310 71.83 -82.48 113.57
C HIS A 310 70.41 -82.14 114.06
N GLY A 311 70.02 -82.54 115.27
CA GLY A 311 68.69 -82.23 115.82
C GLY A 311 68.42 -80.74 116.09
N ARG A 312 69.48 -79.94 116.36
CA ARG A 312 69.36 -78.48 116.45
C ARG A 312 69.39 -77.80 115.09
N VAL A 313 70.15 -78.37 114.14
CA VAL A 313 70.19 -77.90 112.75
C VAL A 313 68.83 -78.08 112.08
N PHE A 314 68.19 -79.25 112.20
CA PHE A 314 66.86 -79.48 111.62
C PHE A 314 65.79 -78.55 112.19
N LYS A 315 65.73 -78.29 113.51
CA LYS A 315 64.78 -77.31 114.05
C LYS A 315 65.03 -75.89 113.54
N LYS A 316 66.29 -75.46 113.43
CA LYS A 316 66.62 -74.19 112.79
C LYS A 316 66.30 -74.17 111.29
N LEU A 317 66.35 -75.32 110.62
CA LEU A 317 65.99 -75.46 109.21
C LEU A 317 64.47 -75.32 109.02
N ASP A 318 63.66 -75.94 109.89
CA ASP A 318 62.20 -75.74 109.93
C ASP A 318 61.84 -74.28 110.23
N GLU A 319 62.48 -73.67 111.24
CA GLU A 319 62.30 -72.24 111.57
C GLU A 319 62.67 -71.32 110.39
N LEU A 320 63.79 -71.60 109.71
CA LEU A 320 64.21 -70.88 108.51
C LEU A 320 63.31 -71.15 107.29
N GLN A 321 62.76 -72.35 107.14
CA GLN A 321 61.77 -72.66 106.09
C GLN A 321 60.45 -71.93 106.35
N HIS A 322 59.98 -71.87 107.60
CA HIS A 322 58.76 -71.12 107.95
C HIS A 322 58.96 -69.61 107.77
N LEU A 323 60.13 -69.07 108.13
CA LEU A 323 60.47 -67.67 107.85
C LEU A 323 60.61 -67.40 106.34
N SER A 324 61.18 -68.33 105.57
CA SER A 324 61.30 -68.26 104.11
C SER A 324 59.93 -68.25 103.43
N VAL A 325 59.02 -69.16 103.81
CA VAL A 325 57.64 -69.19 103.30
C VAL A 325 56.93 -67.88 103.61
N LYS A 326 57.01 -67.39 104.85
CA LYS A 326 56.32 -66.15 105.24
C LYS A 326 56.89 -64.91 104.54
N ALA A 327 58.21 -64.82 104.37
CA ALA A 327 58.84 -63.77 103.57
C ALA A 327 58.42 -63.84 102.09
N LYS A 328 58.13 -65.04 101.58
CA LYS A 328 57.63 -65.25 100.22
C LYS A 328 56.15 -64.86 100.07
N GLU A 329 55.31 -65.17 101.05
CA GLU A 329 53.92 -64.69 101.13
C GLU A 329 53.87 -63.15 101.19
N GLU A 330 54.70 -62.53 102.04
CA GLU A 330 54.82 -61.06 102.13
C GLU A 330 55.37 -60.46 100.82
N PHE A 331 56.26 -61.15 100.10
CA PHE A 331 56.74 -60.74 98.77
C PHE A 331 55.65 -60.84 97.70
N GLU A 332 54.91 -61.95 97.61
CA GLU A 332 53.81 -62.14 96.64
C GLU A 332 52.65 -61.15 96.90
N LEU A 333 52.40 -60.79 98.17
CA LEU A 333 51.42 -59.75 98.55
C LEU A 333 51.93 -58.34 98.19
N LYS A 334 53.24 -58.05 98.30
CA LYS A 334 53.82 -56.79 97.81
C LYS A 334 53.95 -56.73 96.29
N GLN A 335 54.14 -57.85 95.61
CA GLN A 335 54.15 -57.93 94.15
C GLN A 335 52.77 -57.65 93.57
N SER A 336 51.71 -58.16 94.18
CA SER A 336 50.32 -57.87 93.78
C SER A 336 49.89 -56.43 94.12
N GLU A 337 50.32 -55.87 95.26
CA GLU A 337 50.19 -54.42 95.52
C GLU A 337 50.90 -53.57 94.44
N LEU A 338 52.13 -53.93 94.06
CA LEU A 338 52.88 -53.26 92.99
C LEU A 338 52.14 -53.33 91.65
N GLN A 339 51.61 -54.50 91.28
CA GLN A 339 50.90 -54.69 90.02
C GLN A 339 49.64 -53.81 89.93
N ILE A 340 48.88 -53.71 91.03
CA ILE A 340 47.73 -52.79 91.14
C ILE A 340 48.18 -51.31 91.09
N LEU A 341 49.39 -51.00 91.53
CA LEU A 341 49.96 -49.65 91.45
C LEU A 341 50.47 -49.32 90.04
N GLU A 342 51.04 -50.29 89.32
CA GLU A 342 51.45 -50.19 87.92
C GLU A 342 50.23 -50.02 86.99
N GLU A 343 49.15 -50.77 87.18
CA GLU A 343 47.90 -50.57 86.42
C GLU A 343 47.33 -49.17 86.63
N LYS A 344 47.31 -48.67 87.87
CA LYS A 344 46.88 -47.30 88.19
C LYS A 344 47.83 -46.26 87.61
N TYR A 345 49.13 -46.53 87.58
CA TYR A 345 50.11 -45.67 86.94
C TYR A 345 49.92 -45.64 85.42
N GLN A 346 49.68 -46.77 84.76
CA GLN A 346 49.38 -46.81 83.32
C GLN A 346 48.05 -46.12 82.99
N GLN A 347 47.00 -46.27 83.82
CA GLN A 347 45.76 -45.53 83.67
C GLN A 347 45.95 -44.02 83.83
N LEU A 348 46.78 -43.58 84.79
CA LEU A 348 47.17 -42.18 84.95
C LEU A 348 48.01 -41.67 83.79
N VAL A 349 48.95 -42.46 83.24
CA VAL A 349 49.74 -42.11 82.05
C VAL A 349 48.84 -42.01 80.81
N ALA A 350 47.86 -42.91 80.63
CA ALA A 350 46.88 -42.82 79.55
C ALA A 350 45.97 -41.58 79.70
N GLY A 351 45.55 -41.26 80.92
CA GLY A 351 44.86 -40.01 81.24
C GLY A 351 45.72 -38.78 80.97
N GLN A 352 47.02 -38.84 81.29
CA GLN A 352 47.98 -37.76 81.04
C GLN A 352 48.30 -37.61 79.54
N GLN A 353 48.28 -38.69 78.76
CA GLN A 353 48.36 -38.65 77.31
C GLN A 353 47.10 -38.06 76.67
N LYS A 354 45.90 -38.38 77.19
CA LYS A 354 44.65 -37.73 76.77
C LYS A 354 44.65 -36.23 77.10
N LEU A 355 45.06 -35.86 78.30
CA LEU A 355 45.29 -34.46 78.68
C LEU A 355 46.37 -33.79 77.80
N GLN A 356 47.38 -34.52 77.31
CA GLN A 356 48.36 -33.98 76.36
C GLN A 356 47.84 -33.88 74.91
N SER A 357 46.87 -34.69 74.49
CA SER A 357 46.13 -34.42 73.24
C SER A 357 45.19 -33.23 73.42
N GLU A 358 44.42 -33.15 74.51
CA GLU A 358 43.56 -32.01 74.81
C GLU A 358 44.36 -30.71 74.99
N GLU A 359 45.57 -30.77 75.56
CA GLU A 359 46.48 -29.63 75.66
C GLU A 359 47.15 -29.31 74.31
N LYS A 360 47.37 -30.29 73.42
CA LYS A 360 47.78 -30.03 72.03
C LYS A 360 46.68 -29.38 71.22
N ASP A 361 45.45 -29.88 71.30
CA ASP A 361 44.27 -29.33 70.63
C ASP A 361 43.94 -27.95 71.19
N SER A 362 44.07 -27.76 72.51
CA SER A 362 44.01 -26.44 73.15
C SER A 362 45.14 -25.52 72.68
N LYS A 363 46.38 -26.00 72.53
CA LYS A 363 47.50 -25.22 71.96
C LYS A 363 47.36 -24.97 70.45
N GLU A 364 46.64 -25.82 69.72
CA GLU A 364 46.31 -25.60 68.31
C GLU A 364 45.13 -24.63 68.17
N LEU A 365 44.16 -24.66 69.09
CA LEU A 365 43.16 -23.61 69.25
C LEU A 365 43.79 -22.30 69.72
N LEU A 366 44.81 -22.33 70.57
CA LEU A 366 45.59 -21.14 70.98
C LEU A 366 46.49 -20.64 69.85
N LYS A 367 46.97 -21.52 68.95
CA LYS A 367 47.58 -21.13 67.68
C LYS A 367 46.55 -20.58 66.70
N LYS A 368 45.34 -21.14 66.60
CA LYS A 368 44.27 -20.61 65.73
C LYS A 368 43.76 -19.27 66.26
N LEU A 369 43.67 -19.09 67.57
CA LEU A 369 43.40 -17.81 68.22
C LEU A 369 44.57 -16.83 68.06
N LYS A 370 45.83 -17.25 68.21
CA LYS A 370 46.98 -16.38 67.93
C LYS A 370 47.11 -16.02 66.45
N ASN A 371 46.83 -16.94 65.54
CA ASN A 371 46.74 -16.66 64.11
C ASN A 371 45.56 -15.73 63.83
N LEU A 372 44.43 -15.84 64.53
CA LEU A 372 43.32 -14.89 64.42
C LEU A 372 43.61 -13.54 65.10
N GLU A 373 44.45 -13.49 66.13
CA GLU A 373 44.94 -12.25 66.75
C GLU A 373 46.04 -11.60 65.92
N GLU A 374 46.90 -12.37 65.27
CA GLU A 374 47.90 -11.92 64.29
C GLU A 374 47.21 -11.53 62.98
N ASP A 375 46.20 -12.25 62.48
CA ASP A 375 45.36 -11.86 61.35
C ASP A 375 44.53 -10.61 61.68
N LYS A 376 44.06 -10.46 62.93
CA LYS A 376 43.42 -9.23 63.44
C LYS A 376 44.41 -8.09 63.59
N LEU A 377 45.64 -8.35 64.02
CA LEU A 377 46.70 -7.33 64.11
C LEU A 377 47.19 -6.95 62.71
N ILE A 378 47.24 -7.89 61.77
CA ILE A 378 47.46 -7.68 60.34
C ILE A 378 46.25 -6.98 59.71
N LEU A 379 45.01 -7.22 60.17
CA LEU A 379 43.84 -6.44 59.75
C LEU A 379 43.90 -5.00 60.28
N ILE A 380 44.38 -4.80 61.51
CA ILE A 380 44.57 -3.47 62.12
C ILE A 380 45.74 -2.72 61.45
N CYS A 381 46.86 -3.39 61.19
CA CYS A 381 47.96 -2.85 60.39
C CYS A 381 47.49 -2.57 58.95
N LYS A 382 46.69 -3.44 58.33
CA LYS A 382 46.03 -3.14 57.05
C LYS A 382 45.03 -1.98 57.15
N LEU A 383 44.40 -1.76 58.30
CA LEU A 383 43.50 -0.62 58.56
C LEU A 383 44.27 0.71 58.71
N ASP A 384 45.53 0.66 59.16
CA ASP A 384 46.44 1.82 59.16
C ASP A 384 47.19 1.97 57.81
N GLU A 385 47.51 0.88 57.11
CA GLU A 385 47.93 0.89 55.71
C GLU A 385 46.80 1.34 54.77
N PHE A 386 45.54 1.32 55.21
CA PHE A 386 44.42 2.03 54.56
C PHE A 386 44.56 3.57 54.58
N LYS A 387 45.64 4.12 55.17
CA LYS A 387 46.10 5.50 54.92
C LYS A 387 46.99 5.61 53.66
N THR A 388 47.44 4.50 53.08
CA THR A 388 48.05 4.40 51.74
C THR A 388 47.00 4.11 50.65
N LEU A 389 45.85 4.76 50.78
CA LEU A 389 44.73 4.71 49.85
C LEU A 389 44.89 5.54 48.53
N PRO A 390 46.08 5.94 48.03
CA PRO A 390 46.20 6.38 46.63
C PRO A 390 46.01 5.26 45.60
N SER A 391 46.78 4.16 45.64
CA SER A 391 46.85 3.22 44.51
C SER A 391 45.62 2.34 44.33
N ALA A 392 45.19 1.62 45.37
CA ALA A 392 43.96 0.81 45.29
C ALA A 392 42.71 1.67 45.04
N MET A 393 42.72 2.94 45.46
CA MET A 393 41.64 3.88 45.14
C MET A 393 41.83 4.54 43.77
N GLN A 394 43.03 4.60 43.20
CA GLN A 394 43.23 4.92 41.78
C GLN A 394 42.77 3.76 40.91
N GLU A 395 43.00 2.50 41.29
CA GLU A 395 42.51 1.33 40.57
C GLU A 395 40.98 1.24 40.66
N LEU A 396 40.37 1.28 41.86
CA LEU A 396 38.91 1.35 41.97
C LEU A 396 38.30 2.62 41.35
N LYS A 397 39.05 3.74 41.26
CA LYS A 397 38.56 4.96 40.59
C LYS A 397 38.77 4.91 39.08
N ALA A 398 39.79 4.24 38.56
CA ALA A 398 40.01 3.98 37.14
C ALA A 398 39.07 2.89 36.63
N GLU A 399 38.76 1.88 37.44
CA GLU A 399 37.74 0.87 37.18
C GLU A 399 36.34 1.47 37.33
N LYS A 400 36.08 2.32 38.33
CA LYS A 400 34.85 3.13 38.38
C LYS A 400 34.77 4.14 37.24
N GLN A 401 35.88 4.69 36.75
CA GLN A 401 35.90 5.58 35.58
C GLN A 401 35.72 4.79 34.28
N SER A 402 36.27 3.59 34.13
CA SER A 402 36.03 2.75 32.95
C SER A 402 34.63 2.14 32.97
N LEU A 403 34.09 1.78 34.14
CA LEU A 403 32.67 1.44 34.31
C LEU A 403 31.77 2.65 34.07
N ALA A 404 32.12 3.85 34.53
CA ALA A 404 31.35 5.07 34.23
C ALA A 404 31.46 5.47 32.76
N GLU A 405 32.61 5.29 32.11
CA GLU A 405 32.78 5.51 30.68
C GLU A 405 32.04 4.45 29.86
N ASN A 406 32.05 3.19 30.28
CA ASN A 406 31.28 2.10 29.66
C ASN A 406 29.77 2.27 29.90
N VAL A 407 29.33 2.74 31.07
CA VAL A 407 27.94 3.13 31.32
C VAL A 407 27.58 4.35 30.47
N LEU A 408 28.41 5.39 30.40
CA LEU A 408 28.20 6.52 29.48
C LEU A 408 28.35 6.13 28.00
N LYS A 409 28.95 4.97 27.68
CA LYS A 409 28.98 4.41 26.33
C LYS A 409 27.68 3.69 26.05
N LEU A 410 27.26 2.79 26.94
CA LEU A 410 25.97 2.11 26.91
C LEU A 410 24.78 3.09 26.95
N GLU A 411 24.87 4.21 27.68
CA GLU A 411 23.86 5.26 27.71
C GLU A 411 23.86 6.07 26.40
N ARG A 412 25.02 6.34 25.80
CA ARG A 412 25.10 6.94 24.45
C ARG A 412 24.62 5.97 23.38
N ASP A 413 24.92 4.68 23.49
CA ASP A 413 24.51 3.62 22.57
C ASP A 413 23.01 3.32 22.73
N CYS A 414 22.46 3.38 23.95
CA CYS A 414 21.02 3.34 24.22
C CYS A 414 20.31 4.63 23.78
N ALA A 415 20.92 5.81 23.91
CA ALA A 415 20.38 7.06 23.37
C ALA A 415 20.44 7.11 21.83
N HIS A 416 21.47 6.53 21.22
CA HIS A 416 21.62 6.35 19.78
C HIS A 416 20.69 5.24 19.25
N LEU A 417 20.46 4.17 20.01
CA LEU A 417 19.43 3.16 19.74
C LEU A 417 18.03 3.75 19.89
N ASN A 418 17.73 4.55 20.92
CA ASN A 418 16.46 5.27 21.03
C ASN A 418 16.31 6.35 19.95
N GLY A 419 17.39 7.02 19.55
CA GLY A 419 17.41 7.97 18.44
C GLY A 419 17.13 7.26 17.11
N LYS A 420 17.74 6.10 16.88
CA LYS A 420 17.44 5.23 15.73
C LYS A 420 16.05 4.64 15.80
N LEU A 421 15.58 4.19 16.95
CA LEU A 421 14.24 3.62 17.15
C LEU A 421 13.17 4.69 16.92
N SER A 422 13.38 5.90 17.43
CA SER A 422 12.56 7.09 17.13
C SER A 422 12.63 7.49 15.66
N CYS A 423 13.80 7.39 15.01
CA CYS A 423 13.93 7.63 13.57
C CYS A 423 13.20 6.57 12.73
N THR A 424 13.29 5.28 13.09
CA THR A 424 12.53 4.20 12.44
C THR A 424 11.05 4.27 12.78
N GLN A 425 10.68 4.78 13.95
CA GLN A 425 9.29 4.98 14.35
C GLN A 425 8.66 6.16 13.59
N LYS A 426 9.38 7.28 13.43
CA LYS A 426 9.00 8.35 12.51
C LYS A 426 8.91 7.84 11.08
N SER A 427 9.91 7.11 10.59
CA SER A 427 9.87 6.50 9.26
C SER A 427 8.69 5.54 9.09
N LEU A 428 8.29 4.80 10.13
CA LEU A 428 7.09 3.95 10.14
C LEU A 428 5.79 4.78 10.16
N GLU A 429 5.75 5.87 10.91
CA GLU A 429 4.61 6.81 10.98
C GLU A 429 4.45 7.58 9.64
N ASP A 430 5.55 7.99 9.01
CA ASP A 430 5.63 8.58 7.67
C ASP A 430 5.22 7.56 6.60
N LEU A 431 5.66 6.30 6.71
CA LEU A 431 5.27 5.23 5.80
C LEU A 431 3.78 4.85 5.99
N GLN A 432 3.25 4.89 7.22
CA GLN A 432 1.81 4.77 7.47
C GLN A 432 1.02 5.97 6.97
N CYS A 433 1.57 7.19 7.03
CA CYS A 433 0.97 8.39 6.46
C CYS A 433 0.91 8.28 4.92
N SER A 434 2.01 7.85 4.30
CA SER A 434 2.11 7.56 2.87
C SER A 434 1.14 6.44 2.45
N TYR A 435 1.07 5.34 3.22
CA TYR A 435 0.13 4.25 2.96
C TYR A 435 -1.32 4.72 3.07
N LYS A 436 -1.67 5.54 4.07
CA LYS A 436 -3.01 6.15 4.18
C LYS A 436 -3.32 7.13 3.05
N LYS A 437 -2.33 7.90 2.58
CA LYS A 437 -2.48 8.75 1.38
C LYS A 437 -2.74 7.90 0.13
N LYS A 438 -2.02 6.78 -0.03
CA LYS A 438 -2.28 5.82 -1.12
C LYS A 438 -3.61 5.09 -0.97
N GLU A 439 -4.04 4.79 0.25
CA GLU A 439 -5.38 4.26 0.52
C GLU A 439 -6.47 5.28 0.14
N THR A 440 -6.33 6.57 0.48
CA THR A 440 -7.26 7.62 0.04
C THR A 440 -7.23 7.80 -1.47
N GLU A 441 -6.05 7.94 -2.09
CA GLU A 441 -5.89 8.03 -3.55
C GLU A 441 -6.52 6.81 -4.27
N HIS A 442 -6.37 5.60 -3.74
CA HIS A 442 -7.02 4.41 -4.29
C HIS A 442 -8.53 4.42 -4.09
N THR A 443 -9.06 4.94 -2.97
CA THR A 443 -10.52 5.12 -2.83
C THR A 443 -11.08 6.23 -3.72
N GLU A 444 -10.30 7.28 -3.98
CA GLU A 444 -10.64 8.37 -4.89
C GLU A 444 -10.63 7.86 -6.33
N LEU A 445 -9.57 7.18 -6.78
CA LEU A 445 -9.51 6.49 -8.07
C LEU A 445 -10.62 5.44 -8.24
N LEU A 446 -11.01 4.71 -7.17
CA LEU A 446 -12.15 3.78 -7.21
C LEU A 446 -13.51 4.48 -7.27
N ASN A 447 -13.60 5.73 -6.83
CA ASN A 447 -14.80 6.57 -6.98
C ASN A 447 -14.82 7.24 -8.36
N GLU A 448 -13.71 7.76 -8.86
CA GLU A 448 -13.58 8.23 -10.25
C GLU A 448 -13.89 7.11 -11.24
N MET A 449 -13.33 5.90 -11.05
CA MET A 449 -13.68 4.74 -11.86
C MET A 449 -15.15 4.34 -11.72
N ARG A 450 -15.80 4.57 -10.58
CA ARG A 450 -17.23 4.32 -10.39
C ARG A 450 -18.07 5.35 -11.16
N GLU A 451 -17.77 6.63 -11.03
CA GLU A 451 -18.43 7.72 -11.75
C GLU A 451 -18.23 7.61 -13.26
N LEU A 452 -17.02 7.25 -13.70
CA LEU A 452 -16.70 7.01 -15.11
C LEU A 452 -17.43 5.77 -15.64
N ASN A 453 -17.60 4.71 -14.83
CA ASN A 453 -18.46 3.57 -15.18
C ASN A 453 -19.96 3.93 -15.20
N GLU A 454 -20.45 4.80 -14.31
CA GLU A 454 -21.84 5.29 -14.37
C GLU A 454 -22.06 6.22 -15.58
N ALA A 455 -21.09 7.07 -15.93
CA ALA A 455 -21.10 7.88 -17.13
C ALA A 455 -21.04 7.02 -18.40
N LEU A 456 -20.21 5.97 -18.44
CA LEU A 456 -20.19 4.99 -19.52
C LEU A 456 -21.50 4.21 -19.61
N LYS A 457 -22.14 3.88 -18.48
CA LYS A 457 -23.46 3.24 -18.45
C LYS A 457 -24.56 4.17 -18.96
N ALA A 458 -24.60 5.42 -18.52
CA ALA A 458 -25.53 6.43 -19.02
C ALA A 458 -25.33 6.71 -20.52
N ARG A 459 -24.08 6.72 -20.98
CA ARG A 459 -23.73 6.80 -22.41
C ARG A 459 -24.13 5.53 -23.17
N GLY A 460 -23.99 4.35 -22.57
CA GLY A 460 -24.43 3.06 -23.12
C GLY A 460 -25.96 2.94 -23.23
N ASP A 461 -26.69 3.44 -22.24
CA ASP A 461 -28.16 3.57 -22.28
C ASP A 461 -28.60 4.60 -23.35
N MET A 462 -27.86 5.70 -23.51
CA MET A 462 -28.10 6.68 -24.58
C MET A 462 -27.83 6.09 -25.96
N ILE A 463 -26.71 5.39 -26.15
CA ILE A 463 -26.37 4.69 -27.40
C ILE A 463 -27.41 3.60 -27.70
N SER A 464 -27.87 2.84 -26.70
CA SER A 464 -28.93 1.84 -26.86
C SER A 464 -30.27 2.47 -27.30
N ARG A 465 -30.62 3.66 -26.79
CA ARG A 465 -31.79 4.42 -27.26
C ARG A 465 -31.59 4.90 -28.70
N GLN A 466 -30.46 5.54 -29.00
CA GLN A 466 -30.12 6.02 -30.35
C GLN A 466 -30.06 4.87 -31.37
N GLN A 467 -29.61 3.68 -30.98
CA GLN A 467 -29.65 2.47 -31.83
C GLN A 467 -31.09 1.99 -32.07
N ASN A 468 -31.96 2.06 -31.06
CA ASN A 468 -33.39 1.74 -31.21
C ASN A 468 -34.08 2.77 -32.13
N ASP A 469 -33.86 4.07 -31.91
CA ASP A 469 -34.37 5.15 -32.75
C ASP A 469 -33.88 5.02 -34.20
N CYS A 470 -32.61 4.66 -34.42
CA CYS A 470 -32.06 4.36 -35.74
C CYS A 470 -32.66 3.08 -36.37
N GLN A 471 -32.96 2.04 -35.60
CA GLN A 471 -33.64 0.85 -36.09
C GLN A 471 -35.10 1.15 -36.48
N LEU A 472 -35.80 2.00 -35.71
CA LEU A 472 -37.13 2.49 -36.05
C LEU A 472 -37.11 3.35 -37.32
N LEU A 473 -36.16 4.29 -37.44
CA LEU A 473 -35.94 5.05 -38.68
C LEU A 473 -35.63 4.13 -39.87
N GLN A 474 -34.80 3.11 -39.69
CA GLN A 474 -34.47 2.16 -40.75
C GLN A 474 -35.68 1.28 -41.15
N ALA A 475 -36.56 0.95 -40.21
CA ALA A 475 -37.81 0.24 -40.48
C ALA A 475 -38.81 1.13 -41.25
N ASP A 476 -39.00 2.39 -40.85
CA ASP A 476 -39.85 3.33 -41.58
C ASP A 476 -39.26 3.72 -42.95
N LEU A 477 -37.93 3.80 -43.08
CA LEU A 477 -37.27 4.03 -44.35
C LEU A 477 -37.45 2.83 -45.29
N LYS A 478 -37.28 1.59 -44.82
CA LYS A 478 -37.65 0.37 -45.60
C LYS A 478 -39.11 0.40 -46.05
N LYS A 479 -40.03 0.67 -45.11
CA LYS A 479 -41.47 0.79 -45.37
C LYS A 479 -41.83 1.93 -46.33
N ASN A 480 -41.00 2.96 -46.44
CA ASN A 480 -41.15 4.03 -47.44
C ASN A 480 -40.53 3.64 -48.79
N CYS A 481 -39.42 2.90 -48.82
CA CYS A 481 -38.89 2.29 -50.04
C CYS A 481 -39.88 1.26 -50.63
N GLU A 482 -40.54 0.45 -49.80
CA GLU A 482 -41.60 -0.49 -50.22
C GLU A 482 -42.79 0.24 -50.88
N LYS A 483 -43.22 1.38 -50.32
CA LYS A 483 -44.23 2.25 -50.96
C LYS A 483 -43.71 2.87 -52.26
N LEU A 484 -42.45 3.31 -52.29
CA LEU A 484 -41.84 3.91 -53.48
C LEU A 484 -41.79 2.88 -54.62
N GLN A 485 -41.41 1.64 -54.32
CA GLN A 485 -41.43 0.52 -55.25
C GLN A 485 -42.86 0.25 -55.75
N GLN A 486 -43.86 0.19 -54.86
CA GLN A 486 -45.27 0.04 -55.28
C GLN A 486 -45.75 1.19 -56.19
N VAL A 487 -45.24 2.41 -56.00
CA VAL A 487 -45.52 3.56 -56.88
C VAL A 487 -44.76 3.44 -58.21
N GLN A 488 -43.52 2.95 -58.23
CA GLN A 488 -42.77 2.66 -59.46
C GLN A 488 -43.41 1.52 -60.26
N ASP A 489 -43.83 0.44 -59.61
CA ASP A 489 -44.52 -0.70 -60.25
C ASP A 489 -45.87 -0.24 -60.86
N ALA A 490 -46.60 0.65 -60.16
CA ALA A 490 -47.83 1.25 -60.65
C ALA A 490 -47.59 2.25 -61.80
N LEU A 491 -46.47 2.99 -61.79
CA LEU A 491 -46.05 3.85 -62.89
C LEU A 491 -45.66 3.03 -64.11
N ALA A 492 -44.82 2.00 -63.97
CA ALA A 492 -44.43 1.10 -65.06
C ALA A 492 -45.64 0.37 -65.67
N PHE A 493 -46.64 0.00 -64.85
CA PHE A 493 -47.92 -0.51 -65.35
C PHE A 493 -48.68 0.54 -66.19
N LYS A 494 -48.67 1.81 -65.77
CA LYS A 494 -49.34 2.92 -66.49
C LYS A 494 -48.58 3.38 -67.73
N GLU A 495 -47.26 3.31 -67.73
CA GLU A 495 -46.41 3.52 -68.91
C GLU A 495 -46.66 2.42 -69.95
N LYS A 496 -46.74 1.15 -69.52
CA LYS A 496 -47.14 0.06 -70.40
C LYS A 496 -48.57 0.22 -70.95
N GLU A 497 -49.53 0.63 -70.12
CA GLU A 497 -50.89 0.92 -70.58
C GLU A 497 -50.92 2.11 -71.55
N LEU A 498 -50.05 3.11 -71.36
CA LEU A 498 -49.86 4.21 -72.29
C LEU A 498 -49.27 3.72 -73.62
N ASP A 499 -48.24 2.88 -73.60
CA ASP A 499 -47.63 2.29 -74.80
C ASP A 499 -48.62 1.41 -75.58
N ASP A 500 -49.42 0.58 -74.90
CA ASP A 500 -50.50 -0.19 -75.52
C ASP A 500 -51.54 0.74 -76.19
N LYS A 501 -51.87 1.89 -75.57
CA LYS A 501 -52.73 2.92 -76.16
C LYS A 501 -52.06 3.67 -77.31
N GLN A 502 -50.75 3.88 -77.25
CA GLN A 502 -49.95 4.56 -78.26
C GLN A 502 -49.70 3.66 -79.48
N ALA A 503 -49.64 2.34 -79.28
CA ALA A 503 -49.69 1.32 -80.32
C ALA A 503 -51.08 1.23 -80.98
N GLN A 504 -52.16 1.24 -80.18
CA GLN A 504 -53.53 1.33 -80.71
C GLN A 504 -53.73 2.60 -81.56
N LEU A 505 -53.20 3.75 -81.11
CA LEU A 505 -53.19 5.00 -81.89
C LEU A 505 -52.34 4.91 -83.17
N LYS A 506 -51.25 4.14 -83.19
CA LYS A 506 -50.46 3.88 -84.41
C LYS A 506 -51.24 3.01 -85.40
N SER A 507 -51.95 1.97 -84.93
CA SER A 507 -52.83 1.14 -85.78
C SER A 507 -53.93 1.99 -86.41
N ILE A 508 -54.68 2.74 -85.60
CA ILE A 508 -55.76 3.62 -86.08
C ILE A 508 -55.23 4.67 -87.06
N LYS A 509 -54.01 5.21 -86.85
CA LYS A 509 -53.37 6.11 -87.83
C LYS A 509 -53.01 5.41 -89.13
N SER A 510 -52.51 4.16 -89.08
CA SER A 510 -52.26 3.36 -90.30
C SER A 510 -53.56 3.07 -91.04
N GLU A 511 -54.62 2.69 -90.33
CA GLU A 511 -55.95 2.43 -90.90
C GLU A 511 -56.57 3.69 -91.53
N VAL A 512 -56.34 4.87 -90.93
CA VAL A 512 -56.74 6.17 -91.50
C VAL A 512 -55.90 6.56 -92.71
N GLU A 513 -54.60 6.29 -92.74
CA GLU A 513 -53.77 6.60 -93.91
C GLU A 513 -54.01 5.59 -95.05
N ASP A 514 -54.28 4.32 -94.75
CA ASP A 514 -54.80 3.34 -95.70
C ASP A 514 -56.16 3.76 -96.27
N ALA A 515 -57.04 4.33 -95.43
CA ALA A 515 -58.31 4.88 -95.87
C ALA A 515 -58.13 6.15 -96.73
N ARG A 516 -57.13 6.98 -96.44
CA ARG A 516 -56.72 8.11 -97.30
C ARG A 516 -56.19 7.64 -98.64
N GLN A 517 -55.28 6.68 -98.69
CA GLN A 517 -54.80 6.11 -99.97
C GLN A 517 -55.92 5.43 -100.76
N LYS A 518 -56.92 4.86 -100.08
CA LYS A 518 -58.15 4.35 -100.74
C LYS A 518 -59.05 5.48 -101.27
N MET A 519 -59.15 6.62 -100.58
CA MET A 519 -59.83 7.81 -101.11
C MET A 519 -59.05 8.43 -102.28
N GLU A 520 -57.73 8.59 -102.17
CA GLU A 520 -56.86 9.15 -103.21
C GLU A 520 -56.83 8.27 -104.46
N SER A 521 -56.85 6.94 -104.32
CA SER A 521 -57.00 6.03 -105.47
C SER A 521 -58.42 6.01 -106.05
N LEU A 522 -59.47 6.26 -105.25
CA LEU A 522 -60.83 6.51 -105.76
C LEU A 522 -60.94 7.85 -106.48
N GLU A 523 -60.25 8.89 -106.00
CA GLU A 523 -60.21 10.23 -106.58
C GLU A 523 -59.42 10.21 -107.91
N ASN A 524 -58.30 9.49 -107.97
CA ASN A 524 -57.60 9.19 -109.23
C ASN A 524 -58.42 8.31 -110.19
N CYS A 525 -59.26 7.41 -109.69
CA CYS A 525 -60.24 6.70 -110.52
C CYS A 525 -61.38 7.61 -111.02
N SER A 526 -61.77 8.64 -110.25
CA SER A 526 -62.73 9.65 -110.73
C SER A 526 -62.14 10.60 -111.77
N SER A 527 -60.89 11.05 -111.60
CA SER A 527 -60.22 11.90 -112.59
C SER A 527 -59.97 11.15 -113.91
N LEU A 528 -59.65 9.85 -113.85
CA LEU A 528 -59.57 8.99 -115.04
C LEU A 528 -60.94 8.79 -115.73
N ASN A 529 -62.05 8.86 -114.98
CA ASN A 529 -63.39 8.87 -115.55
C ASN A 529 -63.79 10.24 -116.13
N GLU A 530 -63.40 11.36 -115.49
CA GLU A 530 -63.59 12.69 -116.08
C GLU A 530 -62.80 12.87 -117.38
N GLU A 531 -61.58 12.33 -117.44
CA GLU A 531 -60.77 12.33 -118.67
C GLU A 531 -61.42 11.47 -119.77
N LYS A 532 -61.98 10.30 -119.41
CA LYS A 532 -62.81 9.51 -120.34
C LYS A 532 -64.08 10.25 -120.79
N VAL A 533 -64.72 11.03 -119.92
CA VAL A 533 -65.88 11.86 -120.30
C VAL A 533 -65.45 13.00 -121.23
N ARG A 534 -64.27 13.61 -121.04
CA ARG A 534 -63.68 14.57 -121.99
C ARG A 534 -63.40 13.92 -123.35
N VAL A 535 -62.74 12.77 -123.38
CA VAL A 535 -62.43 12.04 -124.62
C VAL A 535 -63.70 11.60 -125.35
N LEU A 536 -64.66 10.96 -124.67
CA LEU A 536 -65.94 10.55 -125.27
C LEU A 536 -66.77 11.74 -125.77
N SER A 537 -66.66 12.92 -125.14
CA SER A 537 -67.28 14.14 -125.65
C SER A 537 -66.61 14.62 -126.95
N SER A 538 -65.28 14.52 -127.06
CA SER A 538 -64.56 14.87 -128.29
C SER A 538 -64.79 13.86 -129.44
N GLU A 539 -64.93 12.58 -129.14
CA GLU A 539 -65.23 11.54 -130.15
C GLU A 539 -66.66 11.65 -130.68
N LEU A 540 -67.63 12.05 -129.82
CA LEU A 540 -69.00 12.35 -130.23
C LEU A 540 -69.14 13.57 -131.16
N GLU A 541 -68.20 14.52 -131.11
CA GLU A 541 -68.21 15.71 -131.98
C GLU A 541 -67.56 15.44 -133.35
N ILE A 542 -66.61 14.50 -133.41
CA ILE A 542 -65.93 14.10 -134.65
C ILE A 542 -66.76 13.10 -135.48
N LEU A 543 -67.55 12.22 -134.84
CA LEU A 543 -68.38 11.20 -135.51
C LEU A 543 -69.73 11.71 -136.05
N LYS A 544 -69.75 12.88 -136.70
CA LYS A 544 -70.96 13.43 -137.36
C LYS A 544 -70.80 13.79 -138.84
N THR A 545 -69.65 13.49 -139.44
CA THR A 545 -69.42 13.64 -140.89
C THR A 545 -68.68 12.43 -141.47
N TYR A 546 -69.02 12.07 -142.72
CA TYR A 546 -68.42 11.00 -143.53
C TYR A 546 -68.78 9.53 -143.25
N THR A 547 -70.06 9.24 -143.46
CA THR A 547 -70.59 8.13 -144.28
C THR A 547 -69.63 7.07 -144.88
N GLN A 548 -70.02 5.79 -144.71
CA GLN A 548 -69.98 4.68 -145.72
C GLN A 548 -68.59 4.27 -146.27
N THR A 549 -68.16 3.00 -146.29
CA THR A 549 -68.89 1.75 -146.64
C THR A 549 -68.23 0.46 -146.10
N SER A 550 -69.05 -0.55 -145.81
CA SER A 550 -68.76 -2.01 -145.97
C SER A 550 -67.65 -2.69 -145.13
N PRO A 551 -67.66 -4.05 -145.02
CA PRO A 551 -66.97 -4.77 -143.95
C PRO A 551 -66.08 -5.94 -144.43
N LEU A 552 -65.81 -6.87 -143.51
CA LEU A 552 -65.24 -8.23 -143.60
C LEU A 552 -63.75 -8.44 -143.25
N ASP A 553 -63.56 -9.59 -142.61
CA ASP A 553 -62.40 -10.48 -142.48
C ASP A 553 -61.13 -10.07 -141.72
N GLN A 554 -60.27 -11.01 -141.26
CA GLN A 554 -60.50 -12.30 -140.55
C GLN A 554 -59.14 -12.85 -140.04
N ASP A 555 -59.12 -13.40 -138.81
CA ASP A 555 -58.14 -14.34 -138.23
C ASP A 555 -56.60 -14.09 -138.20
N ASN A 556 -56.00 -14.69 -137.15
CA ASN A 556 -54.73 -15.45 -137.12
C ASN A 556 -53.36 -14.80 -136.77
N GLN A 557 -52.60 -15.64 -136.02
CA GLN A 557 -51.14 -15.70 -135.83
C GLN A 557 -50.42 -14.61 -135.01
N SER A 558 -49.38 -14.91 -134.20
CA SER A 558 -48.83 -16.22 -133.76
C SER A 558 -47.91 -16.08 -132.54
N ASP A 559 -47.57 -17.20 -131.89
CA ASP A 559 -46.72 -17.31 -130.69
C ASP A 559 -45.29 -16.75 -130.80
N LEU A 560 -44.73 -16.32 -129.67
CA LEU A 560 -43.34 -16.59 -129.29
C LEU A 560 -43.24 -16.98 -127.80
N LEU A 561 -42.28 -17.84 -127.47
CA LEU A 561 -42.19 -18.64 -126.23
C LEU A 561 -41.06 -18.18 -125.27
N SER A 562 -41.02 -18.75 -124.04
CA SER A 562 -39.88 -18.95 -123.08
C SER A 562 -40.03 -18.27 -121.70
N THR A 563 -39.59 -18.79 -120.53
CA THR A 563 -39.04 -20.13 -120.13
C THR A 563 -39.03 -20.35 -118.58
N SER A 564 -39.43 -21.55 -118.13
CA SER A 564 -38.76 -22.50 -117.18
C SER A 564 -38.29 -22.12 -115.73
N THR A 565 -38.84 -22.77 -114.65
CA THR A 565 -38.30 -23.90 -113.78
C THR A 565 -37.62 -23.48 -112.44
N ILE A 566 -37.41 -24.22 -111.31
CA ILE A 566 -37.71 -25.58 -110.69
C ILE A 566 -37.51 -25.43 -109.12
N SER A 567 -38.08 -26.13 -108.10
CA SER A 567 -38.36 -27.56 -107.69
C SER A 567 -37.17 -28.30 -106.98
N LYS A 568 -37.24 -29.27 -106.01
CA LYS A 568 -38.30 -30.03 -105.26
C LYS A 568 -37.68 -30.78 -104.00
N ALA A 569 -38.47 -31.60 -103.25
CA ALA A 569 -38.10 -32.77 -102.37
C ALA A 569 -37.56 -32.58 -100.91
N GLU A 570 -37.53 -33.57 -99.97
CA GLU A 570 -38.39 -34.71 -99.44
C GLU A 570 -37.52 -35.66 -98.50
N GLU A 571 -37.93 -36.49 -97.50
CA GLU A 571 -39.20 -36.83 -96.79
C GLU A 571 -39.07 -37.29 -95.26
N LEU A 572 -39.08 -38.61 -94.89
CA LEU A 572 -39.45 -39.23 -93.56
C LEU A 572 -38.72 -40.62 -93.28
N PRO A 573 -39.03 -41.53 -92.29
CA PRO A 573 -39.33 -41.50 -90.82
C PRO A 573 -38.57 -42.57 -89.93
N CYS A 574 -39.09 -42.92 -88.71
CA CYS A 574 -38.50 -43.63 -87.54
C CYS A 574 -38.36 -45.19 -87.53
N PHE A 575 -37.48 -45.74 -86.63
CA PHE A 575 -37.79 -46.76 -85.57
C PHE A 575 -36.56 -47.23 -84.71
N LYS A 576 -36.81 -47.77 -83.48
CA LYS A 576 -35.94 -48.62 -82.59
C LYS A 576 -35.23 -48.04 -81.32
N GLU A 577 -35.97 -47.34 -80.49
CA GLU A 577 -36.24 -47.52 -79.03
C GLU A 577 -35.25 -48.23 -78.03
N GLU A 578 -34.26 -49.04 -78.42
CA GLU A 578 -33.35 -49.70 -77.44
C GLU A 578 -32.10 -48.87 -77.09
N GLN A 579 -31.82 -47.79 -77.83
CA GLN A 579 -30.84 -46.77 -77.39
C GLN A 579 -31.42 -45.83 -76.33
N ASP A 580 -32.74 -45.67 -76.26
CA ASP A 580 -33.40 -44.56 -75.56
C ASP A 580 -33.16 -44.56 -74.05
N SER A 581 -32.92 -45.69 -73.38
CA SER A 581 -32.66 -45.72 -71.93
C SER A 581 -31.34 -45.03 -71.51
N PHE A 582 -30.36 -44.98 -72.43
CA PHE A 582 -29.12 -44.22 -72.26
C PHE A 582 -29.17 -42.88 -73.01
N GLU A 583 -29.71 -42.87 -74.23
CA GLU A 583 -29.84 -41.65 -75.02
C GLU A 583 -30.74 -40.63 -74.32
N ASP A 584 -31.88 -40.98 -73.72
CA ASP A 584 -32.76 -40.05 -72.99
C ASP A 584 -32.13 -39.51 -71.69
N LYS A 585 -31.28 -40.28 -71.00
CA LYS A 585 -30.48 -39.74 -69.88
C LYS A 585 -29.43 -38.76 -70.40
N TYR A 586 -28.75 -39.10 -71.50
CA TYR A 586 -27.79 -38.23 -72.14
C TYR A 586 -28.47 -37.00 -72.76
N GLN A 587 -29.70 -37.11 -73.26
CA GLN A 587 -30.53 -36.02 -73.80
C GLN A 587 -31.13 -35.17 -72.69
N LYS A 588 -31.43 -35.70 -71.50
CA LYS A 588 -31.83 -34.92 -70.33
C LYS A 588 -30.65 -34.15 -69.76
N VAL A 589 -29.46 -34.74 -69.69
CA VAL A 589 -28.22 -34.01 -69.33
C VAL A 589 -27.83 -33.02 -70.44
N ARG A 590 -27.87 -33.39 -71.72
CA ARG A 590 -27.56 -32.52 -72.88
C ARG A 590 -28.62 -31.42 -73.04
N SER A 591 -29.89 -31.63 -72.72
CA SER A 591 -30.93 -30.60 -72.77
C SER A 591 -31.00 -29.74 -71.51
N LEU A 592 -30.59 -30.24 -70.33
CA LEU A 592 -30.31 -29.37 -69.19
C LEU A 592 -29.04 -28.55 -69.44
N ALA A 593 -27.97 -29.16 -69.94
CA ALA A 593 -26.75 -28.46 -70.35
C ALA A 593 -27.01 -27.50 -71.53
N ALA A 594 -27.93 -27.80 -72.45
CA ALA A 594 -28.34 -26.88 -73.51
C ALA A 594 -29.32 -25.81 -73.01
N LYS A 595 -30.15 -26.07 -71.99
CA LYS A 595 -30.98 -25.03 -71.34
C LYS A 595 -30.17 -24.14 -70.42
N PHE A 596 -29.15 -24.66 -69.75
CA PHE A 596 -28.17 -23.88 -69.00
C PHE A 596 -27.17 -23.18 -69.92
N LYS A 597 -26.74 -23.78 -71.04
CA LYS A 597 -25.96 -23.07 -72.06
C LYS A 597 -26.81 -22.04 -72.81
N LYS A 598 -28.09 -22.29 -73.05
CA LYS A 598 -29.01 -21.30 -73.63
C LYS A 598 -29.30 -20.18 -72.63
N LYS A 599 -29.59 -20.47 -71.36
CA LYS A 599 -29.68 -19.43 -70.31
C LYS A 599 -28.36 -18.70 -70.10
N LEU A 600 -27.23 -19.37 -70.12
CA LEU A 600 -25.91 -18.74 -70.01
C LEU A 600 -25.65 -17.86 -71.22
N LEU A 601 -25.97 -18.30 -72.43
CA LEU A 601 -25.86 -17.49 -73.65
C LEU A 601 -26.88 -16.35 -73.71
N GLU A 602 -28.10 -16.53 -73.18
CA GLU A 602 -29.12 -15.48 -73.04
C GLU A 602 -28.77 -14.49 -71.93
N GLN A 603 -28.04 -14.93 -70.90
CA GLN A 603 -27.60 -14.10 -69.79
C GLN A 603 -26.24 -13.45 -70.06
N THR A 604 -25.36 -14.05 -70.86
CA THR A 604 -24.19 -13.36 -71.42
C THR A 604 -24.60 -12.46 -72.57
N ALA A 605 -25.62 -12.80 -73.37
CA ALA A 605 -26.22 -11.88 -74.33
C ALA A 605 -26.84 -10.70 -73.57
N LEU A 606 -27.72 -10.93 -72.59
CA LEU A 606 -28.30 -9.84 -71.79
C LEU A 606 -27.23 -9.01 -71.06
N ASN A 607 -26.17 -9.63 -70.55
CA ASN A 607 -25.04 -8.89 -69.98
C ASN A 607 -24.24 -8.13 -71.05
N GLN A 608 -24.05 -8.69 -72.26
CA GLN A 608 -23.41 -7.99 -73.37
C GLN A 608 -24.29 -6.86 -73.93
N ASP A 609 -25.61 -7.03 -73.99
CA ASP A 609 -26.58 -6.00 -74.35
C ASP A 609 -26.58 -4.89 -73.30
N LEU A 610 -26.46 -5.22 -72.00
CA LEU A 610 -26.34 -4.25 -70.90
C LEU A 610 -24.94 -3.59 -70.83
N GLU A 611 -23.88 -4.31 -71.18
CA GLU A 611 -22.51 -3.78 -71.29
C GLU A 611 -22.36 -2.91 -72.55
N GLU A 612 -23.06 -3.25 -73.65
CA GLU A 612 -23.14 -2.48 -74.88
C GLU A 612 -24.08 -1.28 -74.73
N GLU A 613 -25.19 -1.37 -73.98
CA GLU A 613 -25.95 -0.21 -73.54
C GLU A 613 -25.10 0.67 -72.62
N LEU A 614 -24.41 0.13 -71.61
CA LEU A 614 -23.51 0.92 -70.75
C LEU A 614 -22.33 1.53 -71.52
N ALA A 615 -21.81 0.83 -72.54
CA ALA A 615 -20.80 1.37 -73.44
C ALA A 615 -21.39 2.45 -74.36
N ASN A 616 -22.63 2.31 -74.82
CA ASN A 616 -23.34 3.31 -75.61
C ASN A 616 -23.78 4.52 -74.76
N TYR A 617 -24.10 4.34 -73.48
CA TYR A 617 -24.34 5.44 -72.53
C TYR A 617 -23.04 6.15 -72.16
N LYS A 618 -21.94 5.42 -71.91
CA LYS A 618 -20.60 6.02 -71.74
C LYS A 618 -20.09 6.68 -73.02
N SER A 619 -20.39 6.13 -74.19
CA SER A 619 -20.06 6.69 -75.49
C SER A 619 -20.90 7.95 -75.77
N LYS A 620 -22.21 7.95 -75.52
CA LYS A 620 -23.05 9.16 -75.55
C LYS A 620 -22.65 10.20 -74.51
N GLN A 621 -22.23 9.78 -73.32
CA GLN A 621 -21.72 10.70 -72.30
C GLN A 621 -20.39 11.31 -72.75
N ALA A 622 -19.45 10.51 -73.25
CA ALA A 622 -18.18 10.99 -73.81
C ALA A 622 -18.40 11.85 -75.06
N GLN A 623 -19.36 11.51 -75.93
CA GLN A 623 -19.77 12.30 -77.09
C GLN A 623 -20.41 13.60 -76.65
N MET A 624 -21.35 13.63 -75.70
CA MET A 624 -21.88 14.90 -75.17
C MET A 624 -20.80 15.72 -74.44
N GLN A 625 -19.85 15.08 -73.74
CA GLN A 625 -18.71 15.78 -73.12
C GLN A 625 -17.77 16.36 -74.19
N GLN A 626 -17.53 15.62 -75.27
CA GLN A 626 -16.66 16.02 -76.38
C GLN A 626 -17.35 17.03 -77.31
N GLU A 627 -18.66 16.94 -77.53
CA GLU A 627 -19.50 17.93 -78.21
C GLU A 627 -19.65 19.19 -77.36
N PHE A 628 -19.79 19.08 -76.04
CA PHE A 628 -19.78 20.23 -75.13
C PHE A 628 -18.43 20.94 -75.16
N ASN A 629 -17.32 20.19 -75.02
CA ASN A 629 -15.97 20.74 -75.12
C ASN A 629 -15.66 21.27 -76.54
N HIS A 630 -16.13 20.60 -77.60
CA HIS A 630 -15.97 21.06 -78.98
C HIS A 630 -16.81 22.30 -79.25
N GLN A 631 -18.05 22.37 -78.77
CA GLN A 631 -18.91 23.55 -78.89
C GLN A 631 -18.39 24.70 -78.02
N GLN A 632 -17.77 24.41 -76.87
CA GLN A 632 -17.06 25.40 -76.06
C GLN A 632 -15.80 25.90 -76.79
N HIS A 633 -15.01 25.03 -77.41
CA HIS A 633 -13.85 25.44 -78.23
C HIS A 633 -14.24 26.14 -79.54
N VAL A 634 -15.36 25.77 -80.17
CA VAL A 634 -15.92 26.47 -81.34
C VAL A 634 -16.43 27.84 -80.91
N LYS A 635 -17.23 27.93 -79.85
CA LYS A 635 -17.66 29.24 -79.30
C LYS A 635 -16.50 30.08 -78.79
N GLN A 636 -15.43 29.48 -78.25
CA GLN A 636 -14.22 30.20 -77.88
C GLN A 636 -13.49 30.71 -79.13
N ARG A 637 -13.32 29.90 -80.18
CA ARG A 637 -12.75 30.35 -81.45
C ARG A 637 -13.62 31.38 -82.17
N GLU A 638 -14.94 31.27 -82.08
CA GLU A 638 -15.89 32.26 -82.58
C GLU A 638 -15.78 33.56 -81.77
N MET A 639 -15.68 33.50 -80.44
CA MET A 639 -15.40 34.66 -79.59
C MET A 639 -14.04 35.29 -79.92
N ASP A 640 -12.97 34.51 -80.03
CA ASP A 640 -11.63 34.98 -80.35
C ASP A 640 -11.61 35.64 -81.75
N ASN A 641 -12.27 35.03 -82.74
CA ASN A 641 -12.37 35.53 -84.11
C ASN A 641 -13.29 36.76 -84.21
N VAL A 642 -14.42 36.79 -83.49
CA VAL A 642 -15.28 37.99 -83.35
C VAL A 642 -14.54 39.10 -82.62
N GLN A 643 -13.72 38.79 -81.62
CA GLN A 643 -12.90 39.77 -80.89
C GLN A 643 -11.74 40.29 -81.75
N GLN A 644 -11.19 39.45 -82.63
CA GLN A 644 -10.20 39.85 -83.64
C GLN A 644 -10.84 40.72 -84.74
N GLN A 645 -12.02 40.34 -85.25
CA GLN A 645 -12.83 41.13 -86.18
C GLN A 645 -13.32 42.44 -85.55
N LEU A 646 -13.62 42.47 -84.25
CA LEU A 646 -13.99 43.70 -83.53
C LEU A 646 -12.76 44.60 -83.32
N LEU A 647 -11.56 44.03 -83.14
CA LEU A 647 -10.31 44.80 -83.12
C LEU A 647 -9.98 45.39 -84.50
N GLU A 648 -10.24 44.67 -85.59
CA GLU A 648 -10.08 45.17 -86.96
C GLU A 648 -11.16 46.18 -87.35
N ALA A 649 -12.42 45.92 -87.00
CA ALA A 649 -13.53 46.85 -87.18
C ALA A 649 -13.32 48.12 -86.36
N GLN A 650 -12.78 48.05 -85.14
CA GLN A 650 -12.39 49.22 -84.36
C GLN A 650 -11.30 50.03 -85.07
N LYS A 651 -10.25 49.37 -85.61
CA LYS A 651 -9.22 50.05 -86.41
C LYS A 651 -9.80 50.70 -87.67
N GLN A 652 -10.72 50.02 -88.36
CA GLN A 652 -11.41 50.56 -89.54
C GLN A 652 -12.36 51.71 -89.16
N VAL A 653 -13.06 51.64 -88.03
CA VAL A 653 -13.88 52.71 -87.50
C VAL A 653 -13.03 53.92 -87.12
N ASP A 654 -11.83 53.74 -86.57
CA ASP A 654 -10.95 54.85 -86.21
C ASP A 654 -10.23 55.46 -87.44
N THR A 655 -9.88 54.69 -88.47
CA THR A 655 -9.46 55.27 -89.76
C THR A 655 -10.62 55.99 -90.47
N LEU A 656 -11.82 55.39 -90.51
CA LEU A 656 -13.01 56.02 -91.09
C LEU A 656 -13.51 57.24 -90.29
N LYS A 657 -13.23 57.34 -88.98
CA LYS A 657 -13.42 58.57 -88.19
C LYS A 657 -12.46 59.67 -88.64
N VAL A 658 -11.17 59.37 -88.80
CA VAL A 658 -10.16 60.33 -89.29
C VAL A 658 -10.49 60.77 -90.72
N GLU A 659 -10.97 59.86 -91.56
CA GLU A 659 -11.41 60.17 -92.92
C GLU A 659 -12.72 60.96 -92.94
N ASN A 660 -13.70 60.65 -92.08
CA ASN A 660 -14.89 61.48 -91.86
C ASN A 660 -14.53 62.89 -91.37
N GLN A 661 -13.53 63.03 -90.50
CA GLN A 661 -13.06 64.34 -90.03
C GLN A 661 -12.48 65.18 -91.18
N LYS A 662 -11.79 64.55 -92.14
CA LYS A 662 -11.35 65.21 -93.38
C LYS A 662 -12.52 65.51 -94.31
N LEU A 663 -13.43 64.58 -94.55
CA LEU A 663 -14.54 64.75 -95.49
C LEU A 663 -15.59 65.76 -94.98
N ARG A 664 -15.76 65.92 -93.66
CA ARG A 664 -16.62 66.97 -93.07
C ARG A 664 -16.12 68.40 -93.30
N SER A 665 -14.87 68.61 -93.72
CA SER A 665 -14.34 69.96 -94.01
C SER A 665 -14.55 70.41 -95.47
N SER A 666 -15.12 69.57 -96.34
CA SER A 666 -15.42 69.91 -97.75
C SER A 666 -16.91 69.70 -98.07
N ARG A 667 -17.63 70.79 -98.36
CA ARG A 667 -19.06 70.73 -98.75
C ARG A 667 -19.47 71.91 -99.64
N LYS A 668 -20.29 71.61 -100.67
CA LYS A 668 -21.16 72.48 -101.51
C LYS A 668 -20.68 72.77 -102.96
N GLN A 669 -21.25 72.03 -103.91
CA GLN A 669 -21.90 72.48 -105.17
C GLN A 669 -22.57 71.22 -105.78
N THR A 670 -23.81 71.12 -106.30
CA THR A 670 -24.82 72.00 -106.94
C THR A 670 -24.48 72.46 -108.37
N ASN A 671 -25.27 72.20 -109.44
CA ASN A 671 -26.55 71.48 -109.58
C ASN A 671 -26.72 70.86 -110.98
N VAL A 672 -26.57 69.54 -111.11
CA VAL A 672 -27.39 68.70 -112.05
C VAL A 672 -28.22 67.67 -111.26
N LEU A 673 -27.95 67.58 -109.96
CA LEU A 673 -28.34 66.52 -109.05
C LEU A 673 -29.83 66.46 -108.69
N ASN A 674 -30.71 67.41 -109.00
CA ASN A 674 -32.04 67.45 -108.36
C ASN A 674 -32.94 66.23 -108.62
N LEU A 675 -32.81 65.54 -109.77
CA LEU A 675 -33.53 64.27 -110.02
C LEU A 675 -32.84 63.07 -109.36
N GLU A 676 -31.50 63.09 -109.32
CA GLU A 676 -30.70 62.10 -108.60
C GLU A 676 -30.85 62.26 -107.07
N ILE A 677 -31.14 63.48 -106.60
CA ILE A 677 -31.44 63.84 -105.21
C ILE A 677 -32.81 63.31 -104.81
N GLU A 678 -33.86 63.39 -105.62
CA GLU A 678 -35.15 62.80 -105.19
C GLU A 678 -35.05 61.26 -105.07
N ALA A 679 -34.30 60.63 -105.99
CA ALA A 679 -33.97 59.20 -105.91
C ALA A 679 -33.04 58.89 -104.71
N ALA A 680 -32.01 59.71 -104.49
CA ALA A 680 -31.08 59.57 -103.38
C ALA A 680 -31.67 60.00 -102.04
N GLU A 681 -32.74 60.80 -101.98
CA GLU A 681 -33.45 61.19 -100.76
C GLU A 681 -34.46 60.12 -100.38
N LYS A 682 -35.11 59.46 -101.35
CA LYS A 682 -35.86 58.22 -101.09
C LYS A 682 -34.91 57.11 -100.62
N SER A 683 -33.78 56.93 -101.30
CA SER A 683 -32.74 55.99 -100.88
C SER A 683 -32.13 56.38 -99.51
N LEU A 684 -31.84 57.66 -99.25
CA LEU A 684 -31.27 58.14 -97.98
C LEU A 684 -32.28 58.14 -96.84
N THR A 685 -33.57 58.35 -97.08
CA THR A 685 -34.60 58.19 -96.04
C THR A 685 -34.84 56.71 -95.75
N GLU A 686 -34.86 55.84 -96.75
CA GLU A 686 -34.94 54.39 -96.53
C GLU A 686 -33.68 53.83 -95.85
N VAL A 687 -32.49 54.28 -96.25
CA VAL A 687 -31.20 53.99 -95.59
C VAL A 687 -31.14 54.61 -94.20
N SER A 688 -31.70 55.80 -93.97
CA SER A 688 -31.74 56.43 -92.64
C SER A 688 -32.74 55.75 -91.70
N VAL A 689 -33.86 55.24 -92.22
CA VAL A 689 -34.78 54.38 -91.45
C VAL A 689 -34.12 53.03 -91.14
N LYS A 690 -33.45 52.42 -92.11
CA LYS A 690 -32.64 51.20 -91.89
C LYS A 690 -31.47 51.45 -90.93
N LEU A 691 -30.82 52.62 -91.00
CA LEU A 691 -29.75 53.03 -90.08
C LEU A 691 -30.31 53.27 -88.68
N ALA A 692 -31.45 53.94 -88.55
CA ALA A 692 -32.12 54.14 -87.27
C ALA A 692 -32.52 52.81 -86.63
N ALA A 693 -33.14 51.91 -87.41
CA ALA A 693 -33.47 50.54 -86.97
C ALA A 693 -32.22 49.74 -86.57
N ARG A 694 -31.15 49.78 -87.38
CA ARG A 694 -29.87 49.17 -87.00
C ARG A 694 -29.21 49.86 -85.80
N THR A 695 -29.48 51.14 -85.55
CA THR A 695 -28.96 51.85 -84.36
C THR A 695 -29.74 51.49 -83.11
N THR A 696 -31.06 51.29 -83.19
CA THR A 696 -31.86 50.75 -82.08
C THR A 696 -31.52 49.28 -81.81
N GLU A 697 -31.41 48.44 -82.85
CA GLU A 697 -30.94 47.06 -82.70
C GLU A 697 -29.51 46.99 -82.11
N LEU A 698 -28.59 47.87 -82.53
CA LEU A 698 -27.26 47.96 -81.93
C LEU A 698 -27.30 48.46 -80.49
N SER A 699 -28.21 49.38 -80.13
CA SER A 699 -28.41 49.81 -78.74
C SER A 699 -28.96 48.66 -77.88
N GLU A 700 -29.97 47.93 -78.36
CA GLU A 700 -30.54 46.77 -77.69
C GLU A 700 -29.49 45.65 -77.53
N MET A 701 -28.67 45.40 -78.55
CA MET A 701 -27.55 44.46 -78.46
C MET A 701 -26.44 44.96 -77.53
N GLN A 702 -26.18 46.27 -77.45
CA GLN A 702 -25.22 46.87 -76.52
C GLN A 702 -25.71 46.74 -75.07
N ASP A 703 -27.01 46.94 -74.82
CA ASP A 703 -27.64 46.78 -73.50
C ASP A 703 -27.68 45.29 -73.10
N VAL A 704 -28.00 44.39 -74.03
CA VAL A 704 -27.89 42.93 -73.82
C VAL A 704 -26.43 42.54 -73.54
N LEU A 705 -25.44 43.04 -74.27
CA LEU A 705 -24.02 42.79 -73.99
C LEU A 705 -23.62 43.33 -72.60
N SER A 706 -24.09 44.51 -72.20
CA SER A 706 -23.80 45.07 -70.87
C SER A 706 -24.39 44.23 -69.73
N THR A 707 -25.63 43.74 -69.88
CA THR A 707 -26.25 42.85 -68.90
C THR A 707 -25.56 41.49 -68.86
N LYS A 708 -25.12 40.96 -70.02
CA LYS A 708 -24.29 39.75 -70.06
C LYS A 708 -22.93 39.94 -69.40
N GLU A 709 -22.23 41.06 -69.63
CA GLU A 709 -21.01 41.38 -68.90
C GLU A 709 -21.22 41.44 -67.38
N ILE A 710 -22.33 42.03 -66.91
CA ILE A 710 -22.66 42.07 -65.48
C ILE A 710 -22.85 40.65 -64.95
N THR A 711 -23.61 39.79 -65.64
CA THR A 711 -23.76 38.38 -65.22
C THR A 711 -22.45 37.59 -65.27
N ILE A 712 -21.55 37.87 -66.22
CA ILE A 712 -20.22 37.23 -66.29
C ILE A 712 -19.34 37.70 -65.13
N LYS A 713 -19.41 38.98 -64.74
CA LYS A 713 -18.70 39.52 -63.56
C LYS A 713 -19.24 38.90 -62.25
N GLN A 714 -20.55 38.73 -62.13
CA GLN A 714 -21.20 38.06 -61.00
C GLN A 714 -20.79 36.57 -60.91
N LEU A 715 -20.90 35.81 -62.00
CA LEU A 715 -20.51 34.40 -62.05
C LEU A 715 -19.01 34.20 -61.76
N ARG A 716 -18.13 35.13 -62.18
CA ARG A 716 -16.70 35.10 -61.82
C ARG A 716 -16.45 35.37 -60.33
N GLN A 717 -17.23 36.24 -59.69
CA GLN A 717 -17.18 36.42 -58.24
C GLN A 717 -17.71 35.19 -57.50
N GLU A 718 -18.77 34.55 -58.00
CA GLU A 718 -19.33 33.32 -57.44
C GLU A 718 -18.35 32.15 -57.53
N ILE A 719 -17.69 31.95 -58.69
CA ILE A 719 -16.60 30.98 -58.87
C ILE A 719 -15.46 31.27 -57.88
N HIS A 720 -14.97 32.51 -57.78
CA HIS A 720 -13.90 32.86 -56.83
C HIS A 720 -14.30 32.60 -55.37
N LEU A 721 -15.56 32.84 -54.99
CA LEU A 721 -16.05 32.53 -53.64
C LEU A 721 -16.12 31.02 -53.40
N LEU A 722 -16.52 30.23 -54.39
CA LEU A 722 -16.54 28.76 -54.32
C LEU A 722 -15.12 28.16 -54.30
N GLU A 723 -14.18 28.73 -55.06
CA GLU A 723 -12.76 28.35 -55.05
C GLU A 723 -12.12 28.66 -53.70
N SER A 724 -12.35 29.85 -53.15
CA SER A 724 -11.88 30.24 -51.82
C SER A 724 -12.50 29.39 -50.70
N ALA A 725 -13.81 29.07 -50.79
CA ALA A 725 -14.47 28.19 -49.84
C ALA A 725 -13.93 26.75 -49.90
N LYS A 726 -13.68 26.24 -51.11
CA LYS A 726 -13.03 24.94 -51.33
C LYS A 726 -11.61 24.90 -50.76
N GLU A 727 -10.83 25.97 -50.90
CA GLU A 727 -9.49 26.06 -50.35
C GLU A 727 -9.50 26.10 -48.82
N SER A 728 -10.43 26.85 -48.20
CA SER A 728 -10.61 26.79 -46.74
C SER A 728 -11.08 25.42 -46.24
N GLU A 729 -11.94 24.71 -46.99
CA GLU A 729 -12.40 23.36 -46.61
C GLU A 729 -11.27 22.32 -46.76
N ILE A 730 -10.41 22.46 -47.76
CA ILE A 730 -9.20 21.64 -47.91
C ILE A 730 -8.23 21.87 -46.75
N ASN A 731 -8.02 23.12 -46.35
CA ASN A 731 -7.15 23.46 -45.21
C ASN A 731 -7.74 22.94 -43.90
N HIS A 732 -9.05 23.10 -43.66
CA HIS A 732 -9.72 22.55 -42.49
C HIS A 732 -9.67 21.01 -42.43
N SER A 733 -9.79 20.34 -43.59
CA SER A 733 -9.60 18.88 -43.71
C SER A 733 -8.16 18.44 -43.41
N GLN A 734 -7.15 19.27 -43.75
CA GLN A 734 -5.76 19.04 -43.36
C GLN A 734 -5.55 19.25 -41.85
N GLU A 735 -6.07 20.33 -41.26
CA GLU A 735 -6.05 20.58 -39.81
C GLU A 735 -6.69 19.43 -39.02
N LEU A 736 -7.88 18.96 -39.46
CA LEU A 736 -8.56 17.82 -38.87
C LEU A 736 -7.73 16.54 -38.98
N LYS A 737 -7.04 16.32 -40.11
CA LYS A 737 -6.12 15.18 -40.26
C LYS A 737 -4.92 15.30 -39.33
N GLU A 738 -4.30 16.47 -39.20
CA GLU A 738 -3.17 16.67 -38.29
C GLU A 738 -3.57 16.50 -36.82
N GLN A 739 -4.78 16.93 -36.44
CA GLN A 739 -5.37 16.67 -35.13
C GLN A 739 -5.61 15.17 -34.91
N ILE A 740 -6.14 14.44 -35.90
CA ILE A 740 -6.32 12.99 -35.85
C ILE A 740 -4.96 12.28 -35.71
N ASP A 741 -3.96 12.65 -36.51
CA ASP A 741 -2.62 12.06 -36.46
C ASP A 741 -1.92 12.37 -35.11
N HIS A 742 -2.13 13.56 -34.54
CA HIS A 742 -1.65 13.90 -33.19
C HIS A 742 -2.35 13.06 -32.10
N LEU A 743 -3.68 12.93 -32.16
CA LEU A 743 -4.47 12.09 -31.25
C LEU A 743 -4.10 10.60 -31.37
N GLN A 744 -3.76 10.11 -32.57
CA GLN A 744 -3.27 8.74 -32.75
C GLN A 744 -1.89 8.53 -32.12
N ARG A 745 -0.97 9.51 -32.22
CA ARG A 745 0.34 9.45 -31.54
C ARG A 745 0.16 9.46 -30.02
N THR A 746 -0.57 10.43 -29.47
CA THR A 746 -0.79 10.50 -28.02
C THR A 746 -1.55 9.28 -27.48
N LEU A 747 -2.50 8.71 -28.24
CA LEU A 747 -3.14 7.44 -27.90
C LEU A 747 -2.12 6.28 -27.86
N LYS A 748 -1.22 6.19 -28.84
CA LYS A 748 -0.17 5.16 -28.88
C LYS A 748 0.80 5.30 -27.71
N ASP A 749 1.21 6.52 -27.39
CA ASP A 749 2.13 6.81 -26.28
C ASP A 749 1.46 6.52 -24.92
N MET A 750 0.18 6.85 -24.76
CA MET A 750 -0.62 6.49 -23.58
C MET A 750 -0.87 4.97 -23.47
N VAL A 751 -1.01 4.25 -24.59
CA VAL A 751 -1.07 2.78 -24.60
C VAL A 751 0.28 2.17 -24.19
N TYR A 752 1.40 2.72 -24.65
CA TYR A 752 2.73 2.29 -24.24
C TYR A 752 2.99 2.54 -22.75
N ALA A 753 2.68 3.75 -22.26
CA ALA A 753 2.76 4.10 -20.85
C ALA A 753 1.85 3.21 -19.97
N LYS A 754 0.63 2.89 -20.44
CA LYS A 754 -0.26 1.95 -19.77
C LYS A 754 0.30 0.52 -19.73
N GLN A 755 0.93 0.04 -20.81
CA GLN A 755 1.57 -1.26 -20.84
C GLN A 755 2.76 -1.31 -19.86
N GLN A 756 3.61 -0.29 -19.87
CA GLN A 756 4.73 -0.18 -18.93
C GLN A 756 4.25 -0.13 -17.47
N ALA A 757 3.19 0.65 -17.19
CA ALA A 757 2.56 0.69 -15.87
C ALA A 757 1.99 -0.67 -15.45
N PHE A 758 1.32 -1.39 -16.36
CA PHE A 758 0.82 -2.74 -16.12
C PHE A 758 1.95 -3.74 -15.81
N ASP A 759 3.04 -3.71 -16.56
CA ASP A 759 4.20 -4.58 -16.32
C ASP A 759 4.88 -4.25 -14.98
N THR A 760 4.93 -2.98 -14.57
CA THR A 760 5.39 -2.62 -13.21
C THR A 760 4.41 -3.04 -12.11
N SER A 761 3.10 -2.93 -12.32
CA SER A 761 2.08 -3.44 -11.38
C SER A 761 2.25 -4.93 -11.16
N LYS A 762 2.45 -5.69 -12.24
CA LYS A 762 2.66 -7.13 -12.20
C LYS A 762 3.95 -7.52 -11.46
N SER A 763 5.02 -6.73 -11.59
CA SER A 763 6.23 -6.92 -10.78
C SER A 763 5.93 -6.69 -9.29
N LEU A 764 5.30 -5.56 -8.96
CA LEU A 764 4.96 -5.21 -7.58
C LEU A 764 3.98 -6.20 -6.94
N GLU A 765 3.04 -6.76 -7.72
CA GLU A 765 2.14 -7.84 -7.30
C GLU A 765 2.93 -9.10 -6.93
N HIS A 766 3.92 -9.48 -7.75
CA HIS A 766 4.81 -10.61 -7.46
C HIS A 766 5.70 -10.37 -6.24
N ASP A 767 6.27 -9.17 -6.10
CA ASP A 767 7.08 -8.78 -4.94
C ASP A 767 6.25 -8.77 -3.64
N VAL A 768 5.01 -8.29 -3.70
CA VAL A 768 4.04 -8.36 -2.61
C VAL A 768 3.63 -9.81 -2.29
N GLU A 769 3.56 -10.71 -3.27
CA GLU A 769 3.31 -12.13 -3.04
C GLU A 769 4.50 -12.83 -2.37
N ASN A 770 5.73 -12.54 -2.81
CA ASN A 770 6.96 -13.02 -2.17
C ASN A 770 7.04 -12.54 -0.71
N LEU A 771 6.77 -11.26 -0.45
CA LEU A 771 6.72 -10.70 0.92
C LEU A 771 5.62 -11.31 1.80
N LYS A 772 4.47 -11.72 1.24
CA LYS A 772 3.45 -12.49 1.98
C LYS A 772 3.99 -13.86 2.39
N LEU A 773 4.66 -14.58 1.48
CA LEU A 773 5.24 -15.90 1.74
C LEU A 773 6.35 -15.82 2.80
N GLU A 774 7.21 -14.80 2.74
CA GLU A 774 8.21 -14.53 3.78
C GLU A 774 7.56 -14.26 5.14
N LEU A 775 6.54 -13.38 5.19
CA LEU A 775 5.81 -13.04 6.41
C LEU A 775 5.04 -14.24 7.01
N GLU A 776 4.51 -15.13 6.17
CA GLU A 776 3.88 -16.38 6.60
C GLU A 776 4.94 -17.36 7.15
N SER A 777 6.11 -17.47 6.53
CA SER A 777 7.23 -18.26 7.05
C SER A 777 7.73 -17.73 8.40
N ALA A 778 7.82 -16.40 8.56
CA ALA A 778 8.20 -15.75 9.81
C ALA A 778 7.15 -15.97 10.91
N ARG A 779 5.86 -15.94 10.58
CA ARG A 779 4.77 -16.32 11.50
C ARG A 779 4.87 -17.78 11.94
N MET A 780 5.18 -18.70 11.03
CA MET A 780 5.38 -20.10 11.35
C MET A 780 6.58 -20.31 12.29
N LEU A 781 7.70 -19.61 12.05
CA LEU A 781 8.87 -19.63 12.93
C LEU A 781 8.57 -19.03 14.32
N MET A 782 7.86 -17.90 14.40
CA MET A 782 7.41 -17.33 15.69
C MET A 782 6.45 -18.26 16.44
N SER A 783 5.54 -18.94 15.73
CA SER A 783 4.62 -19.92 16.32
C SER A 783 5.36 -21.14 16.87
N ALA A 784 6.36 -21.65 16.14
CA ALA A 784 7.22 -22.74 16.59
C ALA A 784 8.05 -22.34 17.83
N ALA A 785 8.65 -21.15 17.82
CA ALA A 785 9.40 -20.60 18.96
C ALA A 785 8.49 -20.39 20.19
N ALA A 786 7.29 -19.83 20.02
CA ALA A 786 6.30 -19.69 21.09
C ALA A 786 5.90 -21.05 21.69
N SER A 787 5.68 -22.07 20.86
CA SER A 787 5.40 -23.45 21.32
C SER A 787 6.57 -24.07 22.09
N GLN A 788 7.82 -23.78 21.70
CA GLN A 788 9.00 -24.21 22.44
C GLN A 788 9.12 -23.48 23.80
N HIS A 789 8.89 -22.16 23.83
CA HIS A 789 8.88 -21.39 25.08
C HIS A 789 7.75 -21.83 26.03
N GLU A 790 6.56 -22.14 25.53
CA GLU A 790 5.46 -22.67 26.35
C GLU A 790 5.81 -24.03 26.96
N LYS A 791 6.43 -24.94 26.19
CA LYS A 791 6.91 -26.24 26.69
C LYS A 791 7.99 -26.07 27.75
N ALA A 792 8.98 -25.20 27.53
CA ALA A 792 10.03 -24.91 28.50
C ALA A 792 9.49 -24.25 29.78
N PHE A 793 8.55 -23.31 29.65
CA PHE A 793 7.87 -22.67 30.79
C PHE A 793 7.07 -23.68 31.61
N ASN A 794 6.32 -24.58 30.95
CA ASN A 794 5.57 -25.62 31.64
C ASN A 794 6.49 -26.63 32.35
N ALA A 795 7.63 -27.01 31.73
CA ALA A 795 8.63 -27.86 32.39
C ALA A 795 9.22 -27.19 33.64
N LEU A 796 9.68 -25.94 33.53
CA LEU A 796 10.19 -25.15 34.66
C LEU A 796 9.11 -24.90 35.74
N SER A 797 7.84 -24.78 35.37
CA SER A 797 6.74 -24.66 36.33
C SER A 797 6.48 -25.96 37.09
N VAL A 798 6.59 -27.12 36.43
CA VAL A 798 6.50 -28.43 37.09
C VAL A 798 7.69 -28.64 38.03
N GLU A 799 8.92 -28.42 37.57
CA GLU A 799 10.13 -28.51 38.40
C GLU A 799 10.05 -27.60 39.63
N LYS A 800 9.55 -26.37 39.45
CA LYS A 800 9.30 -25.42 40.55
C LYS A 800 8.25 -25.92 41.53
N GLU A 801 7.13 -26.49 41.06
CA GLU A 801 6.11 -27.06 41.95
C GLU A 801 6.64 -28.29 42.70
N GLU A 802 7.48 -29.10 42.06
CA GLU A 802 8.13 -30.27 42.65
C GLU A 802 9.19 -29.86 43.69
N LEU A 803 10.01 -28.83 43.43
CA LEU A 803 10.90 -28.20 44.40
C LEU A 803 10.15 -27.58 45.59
N ILE A 804 9.01 -26.92 45.35
CA ILE A 804 8.15 -26.38 46.42
C ILE A 804 7.53 -27.52 47.25
N HIS A 805 7.17 -28.64 46.63
CA HIS A 805 6.67 -29.83 47.32
C HIS A 805 7.78 -30.46 48.18
N GLN A 806 8.98 -30.65 47.63
CA GLN A 806 10.15 -31.14 48.36
C GLN A 806 10.51 -30.22 49.54
N PHE A 807 10.52 -28.90 49.35
CA PHE A 807 10.78 -27.93 50.42
C PHE A 807 9.74 -28.00 51.54
N ARG A 808 8.44 -28.16 51.21
CA ARG A 808 7.40 -28.36 52.22
C ARG A 808 7.58 -29.67 52.98
N ALA A 809 7.90 -30.76 52.29
CA ALA A 809 8.15 -32.05 52.91
C ALA A 809 9.37 -32.02 53.84
N THR A 810 10.48 -31.38 53.45
CA THR A 810 11.64 -31.22 54.33
C THR A 810 11.37 -30.27 55.50
N GLN A 811 10.58 -29.21 55.30
CA GLN A 811 10.13 -28.32 56.38
C GLN A 811 9.20 -29.02 57.38
N GLU A 812 8.31 -29.90 56.91
CA GLU A 812 7.45 -30.73 57.76
C GLU A 812 8.27 -31.80 58.51
N ILE A 813 9.25 -32.43 57.87
CA ILE A 813 10.19 -33.34 58.53
C ILE A 813 11.00 -32.60 59.61
N LEU A 814 11.53 -31.40 59.31
CA LEU A 814 12.26 -30.56 60.26
C LEU A 814 11.39 -30.21 61.47
N PHE A 815 10.17 -29.73 61.25
CA PHE A 815 9.24 -29.41 62.33
C PHE A 815 8.95 -30.63 63.21
N ASN A 816 8.73 -31.80 62.60
CA ASN A 816 8.54 -33.04 63.34
C ASN A 816 9.80 -33.49 64.10
N THR A 817 11.02 -33.27 63.59
CA THR A 817 12.27 -33.56 64.34
C THR A 817 12.53 -32.55 65.46
N GLU A 818 12.24 -31.26 65.27
CA GLU A 818 12.27 -30.25 66.34
C GLU A 818 11.26 -30.56 67.46
N GLN A 819 10.05 -30.98 67.10
CA GLN A 819 9.02 -31.36 68.07
C GLN A 819 9.44 -32.63 68.82
N ARG A 820 10.01 -33.63 68.13
CA ARG A 820 10.57 -34.83 68.75
C ARG A 820 11.75 -34.51 69.67
N LEU A 821 12.65 -33.61 69.25
CA LEU A 821 13.75 -33.11 70.07
C LEU A 821 13.21 -32.46 71.34
N LYS A 822 12.25 -31.54 71.26
CA LYS A 822 11.61 -30.93 72.45
C LYS A 822 10.90 -31.93 73.36
N THR A 823 10.34 -33.02 72.83
CA THR A 823 9.81 -34.10 73.69
C THR A 823 10.92 -34.93 74.34
N ALA A 824 12.04 -35.13 73.65
CA ALA A 824 13.20 -35.82 74.20
C ALA A 824 13.94 -34.97 75.26
N GLU A 825 14.11 -33.66 75.03
CA GLU A 825 14.67 -32.69 75.97
C GLU A 825 13.84 -32.60 77.26
N ARG A 826 12.51 -32.61 77.15
CA ARG A 826 11.63 -32.74 78.31
C ARG A 826 11.80 -34.07 79.01
N ALA A 827 11.76 -35.17 78.26
CA ALA A 827 11.94 -36.51 78.84
C ALA A 827 13.31 -36.68 79.50
N THR A 828 14.39 -36.07 79.00
CA THR A 828 15.71 -36.11 79.65
C THR A 828 15.83 -35.15 80.82
N GLU A 829 15.13 -34.01 80.84
CA GLU A 829 15.04 -33.15 82.02
C GLU A 829 14.17 -33.78 83.12
N ASP A 830 13.04 -34.39 82.76
CA ASP A 830 12.21 -35.21 83.65
C ASP A 830 13.03 -36.39 84.20
N LEU A 831 13.76 -37.12 83.34
CA LEU A 831 14.67 -38.19 83.76
C LEU A 831 15.88 -37.66 84.56
N ARG A 832 16.30 -36.39 84.37
CA ARG A 832 17.35 -35.76 85.19
C ARG A 832 16.82 -35.38 86.57
N VAL A 833 15.57 -34.94 86.67
CA VAL A 833 14.86 -34.74 87.94
C VAL A 833 14.65 -36.09 88.64
N GLU A 834 14.13 -37.10 87.94
CA GLU A 834 14.00 -38.47 88.46
C GLU A 834 15.36 -39.07 88.82
N TYR A 835 16.44 -38.80 88.07
CA TYR A 835 17.79 -39.22 88.41
C TYR A 835 18.34 -38.46 89.62
N LEU A 836 18.03 -37.19 89.82
CA LEU A 836 18.39 -36.46 91.05
C LEU A 836 17.61 -37.00 92.26
N ASP A 837 16.32 -37.26 92.10
CA ASP A 837 15.46 -37.84 93.13
C ASP A 837 15.87 -39.28 93.45
N TYR A 838 16.18 -40.08 92.43
CA TYR A 838 16.78 -41.40 92.53
C TYR A 838 18.19 -41.32 93.09
N LYS A 839 19.00 -40.29 92.80
CA LYS A 839 20.34 -40.11 93.40
C LYS A 839 20.25 -39.72 94.87
N VAL A 840 19.23 -38.99 95.31
CA VAL A 840 18.97 -38.74 96.74
C VAL A 840 18.49 -40.02 97.42
N LYS A 841 17.52 -40.74 96.83
CA LYS A 841 17.03 -42.05 97.32
C LYS A 841 18.14 -43.11 97.33
N ALA A 842 18.98 -43.14 96.30
CA ALA A 842 20.10 -44.05 96.14
C ALA A 842 21.33 -43.61 96.93
N GLN A 843 21.51 -42.34 97.30
CA GLN A 843 22.48 -41.94 98.32
C GLN A 843 22.00 -42.32 99.72
N ALA A 844 20.70 -42.26 99.99
CA ALA A 844 20.11 -42.83 101.20
C ALA A 844 20.22 -44.37 101.25
N VAL A 845 20.14 -45.05 100.10
CA VAL A 845 20.33 -46.51 99.99
C VAL A 845 21.81 -46.92 99.91
N LEU A 846 22.71 -46.14 99.30
CA LEU A 846 24.17 -46.39 99.29
C LEU A 846 24.81 -46.13 100.67
N ARG A 847 24.22 -45.24 101.46
CA ARG A 847 24.50 -45.14 102.91
C ARG A 847 24.01 -46.38 103.71
N LYS A 848 23.36 -47.35 103.06
CA LYS A 848 22.77 -48.55 103.69
C LYS A 848 23.22 -49.89 103.08
N ASN A 849 23.48 -49.95 101.78
CA ASN A 849 23.88 -51.13 101.01
C ASN A 849 25.06 -50.78 100.08
N GLN A 850 26.23 -51.36 100.33
CA GLN A 850 27.32 -51.45 99.36
C GLN A 850 27.18 -52.75 98.54
N THR A 851 27.38 -52.69 97.21
CA THR A 851 27.98 -53.70 96.28
C THR A 851 27.30 -53.82 94.90
N ARG A 852 28.12 -54.30 93.92
CA ARG A 852 27.84 -54.96 92.63
C ARG A 852 27.91 -54.15 91.33
N ASP A 853 29.06 -54.31 90.68
CA ASP A 853 29.42 -53.84 89.34
C ASP A 853 28.86 -54.76 88.23
N ILE A 854 27.61 -54.57 87.82
CA ILE A 854 26.96 -55.37 86.74
C ILE A 854 26.33 -54.50 85.63
N THR A 855 26.31 -53.17 85.76
CA THR A 855 25.70 -52.29 84.73
C THR A 855 26.65 -51.98 83.56
N LYS A 856 27.94 -51.73 83.87
CA LYS A 856 28.98 -51.26 82.93
C LYS A 856 29.17 -52.12 81.69
N GLU A 857 28.94 -53.43 81.78
CA GLU A 857 29.12 -54.36 80.65
C GLU A 857 28.06 -54.15 79.56
N LYS A 858 26.81 -53.84 79.96
CA LYS A 858 25.73 -53.53 79.01
C LYS A 858 25.84 -52.12 78.42
N GLU A 859 26.24 -51.15 79.24
CA GLU A 859 26.50 -49.78 78.80
C GLU A 859 27.49 -49.77 77.62
N LEU A 860 28.54 -50.61 77.69
CA LEU A 860 29.53 -50.77 76.62
C LEU A 860 29.01 -51.52 75.37
N GLU A 861 28.12 -52.50 75.51
CA GLU A 861 27.48 -53.16 74.35
C GLU A 861 26.57 -52.18 73.58
N GLU A 862 25.83 -51.33 74.29
CA GLU A 862 24.94 -50.34 73.69
C GLU A 862 25.72 -49.21 72.98
N GLU A 863 26.83 -48.72 73.55
CA GLU A 863 27.73 -47.76 72.88
C GLU A 863 28.35 -48.31 71.59
N LEU A 864 28.74 -49.59 71.58
CA LEU A 864 29.36 -50.25 70.43
C LEU A 864 28.34 -50.47 69.30
N LEU A 865 27.09 -50.82 69.65
CA LEU A 865 25.99 -50.91 68.69
C LEU A 865 25.61 -49.54 68.12
N MET A 866 25.51 -48.50 68.97
CA MET A 866 25.27 -47.12 68.54
C MET A 866 26.34 -46.66 67.54
N SER A 867 27.61 -46.88 67.85
CA SER A 867 28.76 -46.53 67.00
C SER A 867 28.66 -47.17 65.60
N ARG A 868 28.28 -48.45 65.50
CA ARG A 868 28.06 -49.14 64.22
C ARG A 868 26.88 -48.59 63.44
N THR A 869 25.80 -48.15 64.10
CA THR A 869 24.68 -47.50 63.39
C THR A 869 25.07 -46.13 62.85
N MET A 870 25.91 -45.38 63.57
CA MET A 870 26.47 -44.10 63.10
C MET A 870 27.42 -44.31 61.92
N GLU A 871 28.29 -45.32 61.96
CA GLU A 871 29.14 -45.71 60.83
C GLU A 871 28.32 -46.01 59.56
N HIS A 872 27.23 -46.77 59.68
CA HIS A 872 26.35 -47.08 58.55
C HIS A 872 25.63 -45.83 58.00
N GLN A 873 25.25 -44.88 58.87
CA GLN A 873 24.67 -43.60 58.46
C GLN A 873 25.71 -42.70 57.74
N LEU A 874 26.98 -42.72 58.17
CA LEU A 874 28.06 -42.01 57.50
C LEU A 874 28.38 -42.63 56.12
N VAL A 875 28.42 -43.97 56.00
CA VAL A 875 28.63 -44.64 54.71
C VAL A 875 27.48 -44.36 53.73
N THR A 876 26.22 -44.42 54.17
CA THR A 876 25.07 -44.16 53.30
C THR A 876 24.96 -42.68 52.92
N THR A 877 25.26 -41.74 53.82
CA THR A 877 25.32 -40.31 53.47
C THR A 877 26.42 -40.02 52.45
N VAL A 878 27.64 -40.57 52.62
CA VAL A 878 28.72 -40.45 51.62
C VAL A 878 28.31 -41.03 50.26
N GLN A 879 27.63 -42.19 50.23
CA GLN A 879 27.11 -42.76 48.97
C GLN A 879 26.10 -41.82 48.28
N THR A 880 25.16 -41.23 49.02
CA THR A 880 24.19 -40.27 48.44
C THR A 880 24.83 -38.94 48.01
N LEU A 881 25.91 -38.51 48.67
CA LEU A 881 26.67 -37.33 48.27
C LEU A 881 27.47 -37.58 46.98
N ASN A 882 28.10 -38.75 46.84
CA ASN A 882 28.80 -39.13 45.60
C ASN A 882 27.81 -39.26 44.42
N ALA A 883 26.64 -39.87 44.62
CA ALA A 883 25.61 -39.95 43.57
C ALA A 883 25.11 -38.55 43.15
N LYS A 884 24.97 -37.61 44.11
CA LYS A 884 24.63 -36.22 43.80
C LYS A 884 25.77 -35.50 43.07
N LEU A 885 27.03 -35.74 43.43
CA LEU A 885 28.19 -35.20 42.73
C LEU A 885 28.20 -35.64 41.26
N GLU A 886 28.05 -36.93 41.01
CA GLU A 886 28.00 -37.51 39.65
C GLU A 886 26.83 -36.96 38.81
N MET A 887 25.68 -36.66 39.44
CA MET A 887 24.57 -35.96 38.78
C MET A 887 24.90 -34.50 38.46
N CYS A 888 25.50 -33.77 39.39
CA CYS A 888 25.92 -32.37 39.18
C CYS A 888 27.01 -32.26 38.10
N GLU A 889 27.92 -33.24 38.00
CA GLU A 889 28.95 -33.30 36.96
C GLU A 889 28.32 -33.50 35.58
N LYS A 890 27.35 -34.41 35.43
CA LYS A 890 26.61 -34.60 34.17
C LYS A 890 25.75 -33.39 33.79
N GLN A 891 25.14 -32.71 34.77
CA GLN A 891 24.44 -31.45 34.52
C GLN A 891 25.40 -30.34 34.05
N LYS A 892 26.61 -30.26 34.63
CA LYS A 892 27.65 -29.32 34.20
C LYS A 892 28.17 -29.64 32.79
N GLU A 893 28.28 -30.92 32.43
CA GLU A 893 28.66 -31.36 31.08
C GLU A 893 27.62 -30.92 30.03
N LEU A 894 26.34 -31.20 30.28
CA LEU A 894 25.22 -30.74 29.44
C LEU A 894 25.17 -29.21 29.31
N LEU A 895 25.36 -28.47 30.41
CA LEU A 895 25.40 -27.00 30.38
C LEU A 895 26.60 -26.44 29.60
N ASN A 896 27.75 -27.14 29.58
CA ASN A 896 28.88 -26.76 28.74
C ASN A 896 28.56 -26.98 27.25
N ASP A 897 27.90 -28.08 26.89
CA ASP A 897 27.50 -28.36 25.50
C ASP A 897 26.45 -27.35 25.01
N ASP A 898 25.44 -27.02 25.84
CA ASP A 898 24.47 -25.96 25.55
C ASP A 898 25.17 -24.59 25.42
N GLN A 899 26.14 -24.27 26.29
CA GLN A 899 26.93 -23.04 26.18
C GLN A 899 27.76 -23.01 24.89
N ALA A 900 28.37 -24.12 24.48
CA ALA A 900 29.13 -24.22 23.23
C ALA A 900 28.21 -24.07 21.99
N SER A 901 27.02 -24.68 22.04
CA SER A 901 25.97 -24.55 21.01
C SER A 901 25.48 -23.10 20.88
N LEU A 902 25.19 -22.44 22.01
CA LEU A 902 24.83 -21.03 22.05
C LEU A 902 25.96 -20.13 21.54
N GLN A 903 27.22 -20.38 21.92
CA GLN A 903 28.37 -19.64 21.39
C GLN A 903 28.55 -19.81 19.88
N LYS A 904 28.28 -21.01 19.32
CA LYS A 904 28.28 -21.24 17.87
C LYS A 904 27.19 -20.41 17.19
N ARG A 905 25.95 -20.47 17.69
CA ARG A 905 24.83 -19.67 17.17
C ARG A 905 25.06 -18.16 17.27
N CYS A 906 25.71 -17.69 18.33
CA CYS A 906 26.08 -16.28 18.45
C CYS A 906 27.13 -15.85 17.41
N LYS A 907 28.05 -16.73 17.00
CA LYS A 907 29.00 -16.44 15.90
C LYS A 907 28.30 -16.40 14.55
N GLU A 908 27.46 -17.39 14.25
CA GLU A 908 26.65 -17.42 13.01
C GLU A 908 25.77 -16.16 12.89
N LEU A 909 25.18 -15.68 13.98
CA LEU A 909 24.42 -14.43 14.01
C LEU A 909 25.29 -13.17 13.85
N MET A 910 26.55 -13.18 14.31
CA MET A 910 27.48 -12.07 14.06
C MET A 910 27.94 -12.05 12.59
N GLU A 911 28.24 -13.21 12.00
CA GLU A 911 28.60 -13.36 10.59
C GLU A 911 27.47 -12.82 9.68
N ILE A 912 26.21 -13.20 9.92
CA ILE A 912 25.04 -12.67 9.18
C ILE A 912 24.89 -11.15 9.35
N VAL A 913 25.20 -10.60 10.53
CA VAL A 913 25.17 -9.14 10.78
C VAL A 913 26.32 -8.42 10.07
N GLU A 914 27.48 -9.05 9.90
CA GLU A 914 28.62 -8.51 9.16
C GLU A 914 28.38 -8.58 7.64
N GLU A 915 27.82 -9.67 7.11
CA GLU A 915 27.33 -9.74 5.72
C GLU A 915 26.28 -8.66 5.44
N SER A 916 25.30 -8.51 6.34
CA SER A 916 24.27 -7.47 6.24
C SER A 916 24.87 -6.05 6.23
N ARG A 917 25.95 -5.81 6.99
CA ARG A 917 26.67 -4.53 6.98
C ARG A 917 27.40 -4.31 5.65
N ALA A 918 28.10 -5.31 5.14
CA ALA A 918 28.81 -5.23 3.87
C ALA A 918 27.85 -4.97 2.69
N GLN A 919 26.68 -5.61 2.68
CA GLN A 919 25.63 -5.33 1.69
C GLN A 919 25.11 -3.88 1.77
N ASN A 920 24.84 -3.37 2.98
CA ASN A 920 24.43 -1.97 3.19
C ASN A 920 25.54 -0.98 2.78
N GLU A 921 26.82 -1.30 3.00
CA GLU A 921 27.94 -0.48 2.56
C GLU A 921 28.06 -0.47 1.03
N SER A 922 27.89 -1.62 0.37
CA SER A 922 27.84 -1.73 -1.10
C SER A 922 26.70 -0.89 -1.69
N LEU A 923 25.50 -0.97 -1.11
CA LEU A 923 24.34 -0.17 -1.52
C LEU A 923 24.56 1.34 -1.31
N ALA A 924 25.22 1.72 -0.21
CA ALA A 924 25.59 3.12 0.03
C ALA A 924 26.60 3.63 -1.01
N GLN A 925 27.59 2.82 -1.39
CA GLN A 925 28.56 3.14 -2.45
C GLN A 925 27.87 3.24 -3.83
N GLU A 926 26.92 2.37 -4.16
CA GLU A 926 26.12 2.47 -5.38
C GLU A 926 25.28 3.76 -5.43
N LEU A 927 24.61 4.11 -4.33
CA LEU A 927 23.83 5.34 -4.23
C LEU A 927 24.74 6.58 -4.38
N GLN A 928 25.93 6.55 -3.78
CA GLN A 928 26.94 7.60 -3.95
C GLN A 928 27.40 7.72 -5.42
N GLN A 929 27.65 6.61 -6.12
CA GLN A 929 28.02 6.61 -7.54
C GLN A 929 26.88 7.13 -8.43
N LYS A 930 25.64 6.71 -8.19
CA LYS A 930 24.45 7.22 -8.91
C LYS A 930 24.26 8.72 -8.68
N GLY A 931 24.46 9.21 -7.46
CA GLY A 931 24.45 10.65 -7.15
C GLY A 931 25.57 11.44 -7.83
N GLN A 932 26.78 10.87 -7.95
CA GLN A 932 27.87 11.47 -8.72
C GLN A 932 27.55 11.54 -10.22
N GLN A 933 27.02 10.47 -10.81
CA GLN A 933 26.59 10.45 -12.22
C GLN A 933 25.50 11.48 -12.51
N GLN A 934 24.50 11.62 -11.62
CA GLN A 934 23.48 12.67 -11.72
C GLN A 934 24.07 14.08 -11.61
N HIS A 935 25.08 14.28 -10.75
CA HIS A 935 25.77 15.56 -10.67
C HIS A 935 26.58 15.88 -11.94
N GLU A 936 27.19 14.87 -12.57
CA GLU A 936 27.91 15.04 -13.83
C GLU A 936 26.98 15.33 -15.02
N THR A 937 25.82 14.67 -15.13
CA THR A 937 24.84 14.98 -16.18
C THR A 937 24.22 16.37 -15.98
N LEU A 938 23.88 16.76 -14.75
CA LEU A 938 23.44 18.13 -14.44
C LEU A 938 24.52 19.18 -14.78
N LYS A 939 25.80 18.86 -14.58
CA LYS A 939 26.92 19.72 -14.98
C LYS A 939 27.05 19.82 -16.50
N GLN A 940 26.86 18.72 -17.23
CA GLN A 940 26.85 18.72 -18.71
C GLN A 940 25.67 19.54 -19.26
N HIS A 941 24.46 19.40 -18.71
CA HIS A 941 23.32 20.20 -19.11
C HIS A 941 23.50 21.70 -18.80
N ARG A 942 24.08 22.06 -17.64
CA ARG A 942 24.45 23.46 -17.36
C ARG A 942 25.41 24.01 -18.40
N LEU A 943 26.44 23.24 -18.79
CA LEU A 943 27.39 23.65 -19.83
C LEU A 943 26.71 23.81 -21.21
N GLN A 944 25.75 22.95 -21.55
CA GLN A 944 24.95 23.08 -22.78
C GLN A 944 24.07 24.34 -22.78
N ILE A 945 23.43 24.67 -21.65
CA ILE A 945 22.64 25.89 -21.50
C ILE A 945 23.54 27.13 -21.60
N GLU A 946 24.74 27.08 -21.01
CA GLU A 946 25.72 28.16 -21.07
C GLU A 946 26.21 28.43 -22.50
N THR A 947 26.56 27.39 -23.28
CA THR A 947 26.98 27.57 -24.69
C THR A 947 25.84 27.99 -25.62
N VAL A 948 24.60 27.54 -25.37
CA VAL A 948 23.41 28.04 -26.10
C VAL A 948 23.16 29.52 -25.79
N ASN A 949 23.30 29.93 -24.54
CA ASN A 949 23.16 31.33 -24.13
C ASN A 949 24.29 32.22 -24.69
N GLU A 950 25.52 31.72 -24.84
CA GLU A 950 26.58 32.42 -25.58
C GLU A 950 26.26 32.56 -27.06
N CYS A 951 25.74 31.51 -27.72
CA CYS A 951 25.32 31.55 -29.12
C CYS A 951 24.20 32.57 -29.37
N HIS A 952 23.13 32.54 -28.56
CA HIS A 952 22.08 33.57 -28.60
C HIS A 952 22.63 34.97 -28.28
N LYS A 953 23.56 35.04 -27.32
CA LYS A 953 24.53 36.12 -27.02
C LYS A 953 25.04 36.84 -28.27
N GLU A 954 25.75 36.09 -29.09
CA GLU A 954 26.40 36.54 -30.31
C GLU A 954 25.38 36.89 -31.40
N GLN A 955 24.30 36.12 -31.53
CA GLN A 955 23.23 36.39 -32.51
C GLN A 955 22.52 37.72 -32.23
N ILE A 956 22.20 38.02 -30.97
CA ILE A 956 21.63 39.31 -30.54
C ILE A 956 22.61 40.45 -30.82
N GLN A 957 23.90 40.29 -30.49
CA GLN A 957 24.91 41.31 -30.80
C GLN A 957 25.06 41.56 -32.31
N SER A 958 24.99 40.51 -33.12
CA SER A 958 24.99 40.60 -34.59
C SER A 958 23.80 41.43 -35.10
N LEU A 959 22.58 41.12 -34.65
CA LEU A 959 21.35 41.85 -34.98
C LEU A 959 21.40 43.32 -34.54
N VAL A 960 21.84 43.60 -33.31
CA VAL A 960 22.04 44.97 -32.81
C VAL A 960 23.07 45.72 -33.66
N SER A 961 24.15 45.05 -34.12
CA SER A 961 25.13 45.67 -35.02
C SER A 961 24.55 45.99 -36.41
N ALA A 962 23.61 45.17 -36.91
CA ALA A 962 22.93 45.38 -38.19
C ALA A 962 21.93 46.53 -38.09
N HIS A 963 21.06 46.53 -37.07
CA HIS A 963 20.12 47.63 -36.83
C HIS A 963 20.84 48.96 -36.58
N LYS A 964 22.00 48.97 -35.88
CA LYS A 964 22.80 50.18 -35.71
C LYS A 964 23.31 50.73 -37.06
N LYS A 965 23.82 49.88 -37.95
CA LYS A 965 24.23 50.29 -39.32
C LYS A 965 23.06 50.85 -40.12
N GLN A 966 21.88 50.23 -40.01
CA GLN A 966 20.66 50.68 -40.68
C GLN A 966 20.17 52.05 -40.15
N ILE A 967 20.25 52.27 -38.83
CA ILE A 967 19.99 53.58 -38.20
C ILE A 967 21.03 54.63 -38.66
N GLU A 968 22.30 54.26 -38.80
CA GLU A 968 23.33 55.15 -39.36
C GLU A 968 23.13 55.46 -40.86
N GLN A 969 22.46 54.60 -41.63
CA GLN A 969 22.00 54.91 -42.99
C GLN A 969 20.80 55.86 -42.97
N LEU A 970 19.75 55.55 -42.20
CA LEU A 970 18.55 56.40 -42.07
C LEU A 970 18.88 57.81 -41.55
N HIS A 971 19.85 57.94 -40.63
CA HIS A 971 20.34 59.24 -40.19
C HIS A 971 21.12 60.00 -41.29
N LYS A 972 21.82 59.31 -42.21
CA LYS A 972 22.44 59.97 -43.37
C LYS A 972 21.39 60.43 -44.38
N GLU A 973 20.34 59.64 -44.58
CA GLU A 973 19.21 59.98 -45.46
C GLU A 973 18.36 61.14 -44.91
N MET A 974 18.11 61.20 -43.59
CA MET A 974 17.48 62.35 -42.95
C MET A 974 18.33 63.63 -43.09
N ASN A 975 19.62 63.56 -42.81
CA ASN A 975 20.51 64.73 -42.89
C ASN A 975 20.72 65.25 -44.32
N ALA A 976 20.41 64.45 -45.35
CA ALA A 976 20.43 64.91 -46.74
C ALA A 976 19.23 65.80 -47.11
N ASN A 977 18.14 65.80 -46.33
CA ASN A 977 16.80 66.22 -46.78
C ASN A 977 16.20 67.46 -46.08
N GLN A 978 16.94 68.20 -45.25
CA GLN A 978 16.41 69.43 -44.62
C GLN A 978 17.25 70.69 -44.87
N ARG A 979 16.56 71.77 -45.26
CA ARG A 979 17.10 73.09 -45.57
C ARG A 979 16.34 74.14 -44.72
N VAL A 980 17.11 74.94 -43.98
CA VAL A 980 16.72 76.03 -43.04
C VAL A 980 15.86 77.17 -43.67
N PRO A 981 15.31 78.18 -42.92
CA PRO A 981 15.31 78.48 -41.46
C PRO A 981 13.90 78.86 -40.86
N PRO A 982 13.64 79.97 -40.11
CA PRO A 982 13.58 80.06 -38.63
C PRO A 982 12.27 80.66 -38.02
N SER A 983 12.09 80.70 -36.68
CA SER A 983 11.61 81.90 -35.92
C SER A 983 11.48 81.73 -34.37
N ILE A 984 12.15 82.61 -33.62
CA ILE A 984 11.77 83.35 -32.39
C ILE A 984 10.72 82.77 -31.39
N GLY A 985 11.13 82.59 -30.12
CA GLY A 985 10.25 82.51 -28.93
C GLY A 985 11.03 82.50 -27.60
N ALA A 986 10.59 83.24 -26.57
CA ALA A 986 11.24 83.35 -25.25
C ALA A 986 10.60 82.37 -24.22
N SER A 987 11.24 81.93 -23.11
CA SER A 987 11.84 82.77 -22.06
C SER A 987 12.84 82.05 -21.13
N LYS A 988 13.54 82.87 -20.32
CA LYS A 988 14.53 82.56 -19.28
C LYS A 988 14.10 81.51 -18.25
N THR A 989 15.01 80.60 -17.86
CA THR A 989 15.62 80.61 -16.50
C THR A 989 16.98 79.88 -16.44
N GLN A 990 17.75 80.21 -15.40
CA GLN A 990 18.91 79.56 -14.73
C GLN A 990 19.22 78.08 -15.05
N ALA A 991 20.47 77.58 -14.98
CA ALA A 991 21.80 78.20 -14.77
C ALA A 991 22.95 77.24 -15.17
N SER A 992 24.20 77.72 -15.09
CA SER A 992 25.48 77.05 -15.47
C SER A 992 26.65 77.85 -14.84
N PRO A 993 27.91 77.38 -14.68
CA PRO A 993 28.49 76.01 -14.66
C PRO A 993 29.41 75.75 -13.42
N LEU A 994 30.18 74.65 -13.47
CA LEU A 994 31.62 74.55 -13.09
C LEU A 994 32.04 74.01 -11.68
N ALA A 995 33.21 73.35 -11.69
CA ALA A 995 34.19 73.15 -10.60
C ALA A 995 33.94 72.14 -9.46
N GLU A 996 34.36 70.89 -9.69
CA GLU A 996 35.61 70.34 -9.11
C GLU A 996 35.94 70.63 -7.63
N LEU A 997 35.63 69.69 -6.73
CA LEU A 997 36.47 69.38 -5.55
C LEU A 997 36.25 67.93 -5.05
N LEU A 998 36.97 67.55 -4.00
CA LEU A 998 37.23 66.18 -3.53
C LEU A 998 36.28 65.67 -2.43
N GLN A 999 36.33 64.34 -2.25
CA GLN A 999 36.12 63.57 -1.00
C GLN A 999 34.68 63.25 -0.49
N VAL A 1000 34.51 61.93 -0.25
CA VAL A 1000 33.61 61.27 0.73
C VAL A 1000 32.09 61.38 0.52
N GLY A 1001 31.40 60.25 0.61
CA GLY A 1001 30.00 60.19 1.02
C GLY A 1001 29.03 59.56 0.01
N GLU A 1002 28.87 58.24 0.15
CA GLU A 1002 27.60 57.48 0.09
C GLU A 1002 26.53 57.63 -1.03
N GLN A 1003 25.89 56.48 -1.28
CA GLN A 1003 24.50 56.27 -1.72
C GLN A 1003 24.08 56.52 -3.19
N ASN A 1004 23.38 55.50 -3.70
CA ASN A 1004 22.30 55.54 -4.68
C ASN A 1004 22.58 56.06 -6.10
N LYS A 1005 22.96 55.12 -6.97
CA LYS A 1005 22.27 54.97 -8.27
C LYS A 1005 21.55 53.64 -8.34
N ILE A 1006 20.22 53.71 -8.36
CA ILE A 1006 19.36 52.62 -8.83
C ILE A 1006 19.26 52.79 -10.35
N ASP A 1007 19.71 51.78 -11.08
CA ASP A 1007 19.03 51.19 -12.24
C ASP A 1007 19.72 49.82 -12.47
N PHE A 1008 19.08 48.71 -12.14
CA PHE A 1008 18.02 48.08 -12.94
C PHE A 1008 18.59 47.41 -14.22
N LEU A 1009 19.39 46.36 -14.03
CA LEU A 1009 19.46 45.30 -15.03
C LEU A 1009 18.24 44.39 -14.86
N LEU A 1010 17.43 44.33 -15.91
CA LEU A 1010 16.53 43.21 -16.17
C LEU A 1010 17.34 41.96 -16.51
N MET A 1011 17.07 40.86 -15.81
CA MET A 1011 17.18 39.47 -16.29
C MET A 1011 16.66 38.55 -15.18
N GLU A 1012 15.66 37.70 -15.39
CA GLU A 1012 14.57 37.74 -16.38
C GLU A 1012 13.39 36.94 -15.79
N ARG A 1013 12.19 37.07 -16.36
CA ARG A 1013 11.05 36.17 -16.07
C ARG A 1013 10.97 35.11 -17.18
N GLU A 1014 10.23 34.04 -16.89
CA GLU A 1014 9.88 32.84 -17.70
C GLU A 1014 10.60 31.58 -17.18
N ASP A 1015 9.93 30.50 -16.77
CA ASP A 1015 8.47 30.31 -16.60
C ASP A 1015 8.16 29.20 -15.54
N ALA A 1016 6.85 28.94 -15.32
CA ALA A 1016 6.16 27.82 -14.63
C ALA A 1016 6.95 26.56 -14.15
N GLU A 1017 6.58 25.82 -13.09
CA GLU A 1017 5.49 25.92 -12.08
C GLU A 1017 5.75 24.93 -10.90
N GLY A 1018 5.25 25.24 -9.70
CA GLY A 1018 4.78 24.20 -8.75
C GLY A 1018 5.60 23.85 -7.49
N SER A 1019 4.87 23.69 -6.38
CA SER A 1019 5.22 23.08 -5.07
C SER A 1019 6.19 23.82 -4.12
N GLU A 1020 5.73 24.12 -2.90
CA GLU A 1020 6.40 24.95 -1.90
C GLU A 1020 6.86 24.16 -0.66
N GLU A 1021 8.13 23.72 -0.55
CA GLU A 1021 8.63 23.11 0.71
C GLU A 1021 10.14 23.32 0.98
N ALA A 1022 10.64 24.55 0.86
CA ALA A 1022 12.08 24.84 1.03
C ALA A 1022 12.43 26.15 1.78
N LEU A 1023 11.53 26.70 2.62
CA LEU A 1023 11.67 28.07 3.17
C LEU A 1023 11.61 28.19 4.72
N ALA A 1024 11.68 27.08 5.46
CA ALA A 1024 11.56 27.10 6.93
C ALA A 1024 12.89 27.34 7.69
N THR A 1025 14.06 27.03 7.10
CA THR A 1025 15.31 26.82 7.85
C THR A 1025 16.26 28.02 7.94
N LEU A 1026 15.95 29.16 7.31
CA LEU A 1026 16.85 30.34 7.26
C LEU A 1026 16.37 31.57 8.06
N ALA A 1027 15.22 31.50 8.74
CA ALA A 1027 14.68 32.62 9.53
C ALA A 1027 15.37 32.85 10.89
N ALA A 1028 16.08 31.85 11.42
CA ALA A 1028 16.54 31.81 12.81
C ALA A 1028 17.83 32.63 13.13
N SER A 1029 18.17 33.67 12.36
CA SER A 1029 19.45 34.40 12.55
C SER A 1029 19.46 35.89 12.17
N ARG A 1030 18.64 36.69 12.87
CA ARG A 1030 18.99 38.10 13.20
C ARG A 1030 18.11 38.70 14.31
N LYS A 1031 18.68 38.91 15.50
CA LYS A 1031 18.13 39.83 16.52
C LYS A 1031 18.47 41.27 16.15
N ILE A 1032 17.47 42.16 16.03
CA ILE A 1032 17.59 43.56 16.48
C ILE A 1032 16.28 43.94 17.17
N SER A 1033 16.40 44.66 18.29
CA SER A 1033 15.30 45.19 19.11
C SER A 1033 14.68 46.47 18.54
N ASN A 1034 13.41 46.70 18.85
CA ASN A 1034 12.98 48.01 19.36
C ASN A 1034 11.72 47.86 20.22
N ALA A 1035 11.67 48.60 21.32
CA ALA A 1035 10.60 48.54 22.31
C ALA A 1035 9.98 49.91 22.58
N SER A 1036 8.80 49.90 23.22
CA SER A 1036 8.06 51.02 23.81
C SER A 1036 6.99 51.69 22.94
N SER A 1037 5.74 51.30 23.19
CA SER A 1037 4.73 52.26 23.67
C SER A 1037 3.78 51.57 24.64
N ASN A 1038 3.22 52.31 25.61
CA ASN A 1038 2.43 51.76 26.71
C ASN A 1038 0.94 51.61 26.34
N GLN A 1039 0.34 50.43 26.55
CA GLN A 1039 -1.00 50.37 27.14
C GLN A 1039 -1.35 49.05 27.89
N LYS A 1040 -1.38 49.17 29.22
CA LYS A 1040 -2.24 48.47 30.20
C LYS A 1040 -2.66 47.00 29.93
N ARG A 1041 -1.99 46.10 30.69
CA ARG A 1041 -2.55 44.93 31.42
C ARG A 1041 -3.53 43.99 30.68
N GLY A 1042 -3.15 42.71 30.55
CA GLY A 1042 -4.14 41.65 30.81
C GLY A 1042 -4.00 40.30 30.10
N GLN A 1043 -3.25 40.18 29.01
CA GLN A 1043 -3.14 38.91 28.27
C GLN A 1043 -1.72 38.65 27.74
N HIS A 1044 -0.94 37.87 28.51
CA HIS A 1044 0.14 37.03 27.97
C HIS A 1044 0.44 35.88 28.95
N ASP A 1045 -0.61 35.19 29.40
CA ASP A 1045 -0.54 34.16 30.46
C ASP A 1045 -0.23 32.75 29.91
N PHE A 1046 0.16 32.67 28.64
CA PHE A 1046 0.45 31.44 27.91
C PHE A 1046 1.84 31.49 27.25
N MET A 1047 2.50 30.33 27.24
CA MET A 1047 3.85 30.12 26.72
C MET A 1047 3.75 29.55 25.29
N PRO A 1048 4.54 30.03 24.32
CA PRO A 1048 4.47 29.55 22.93
C PRO A 1048 4.57 28.03 22.81
N LEU A 1049 3.78 27.44 21.91
CA LEU A 1049 3.69 25.99 21.75
C LEU A 1049 5.06 25.36 21.42
N ASP A 1050 5.85 26.02 20.58
CA ASP A 1050 7.21 25.58 20.23
C ASP A 1050 8.14 25.56 21.45
N GLU A 1051 8.03 26.52 22.36
CA GLU A 1051 8.85 26.57 23.58
C GLU A 1051 8.44 25.48 24.59
N LEU A 1052 7.16 25.09 24.56
CA LEU A 1052 6.60 24.01 25.37
C LEU A 1052 7.02 22.61 24.88
N LEU A 1053 7.09 22.42 23.56
CA LEU A 1053 7.47 21.16 22.91
C LEU A 1053 8.99 20.96 22.88
N ASN A 1054 9.78 22.04 22.69
CA ASN A 1054 11.24 21.97 22.67
C ASN A 1054 11.90 21.98 24.06
N THR A 1055 11.13 22.06 25.15
CA THR A 1055 11.64 21.88 26.53
C THR A 1055 11.37 20.45 27.03
N PRO A 1056 12.34 19.51 26.93
CA PRO A 1056 12.15 18.14 27.38
C PRO A 1056 12.04 18.07 28.91
N ILE A 1057 11.16 17.18 29.39
CA ILE A 1057 10.75 17.07 30.80
C ILE A 1057 11.93 16.96 31.80
N ASN A 1058 13.07 16.40 31.38
CA ASN A 1058 14.23 16.16 32.24
C ASN A 1058 15.23 17.35 32.30
N ALA A 1059 15.04 18.43 31.53
CA ALA A 1059 16.02 19.52 31.41
C ALA A 1059 16.09 20.48 32.63
N ILE A 1060 15.24 20.30 33.66
CA ILE A 1060 15.25 21.14 34.87
C ILE A 1060 16.14 20.52 35.98
N ASN A 1061 16.99 19.55 35.62
CA ASN A 1061 18.00 18.99 36.51
C ASN A 1061 19.33 19.78 36.48
N SER A 1062 19.46 20.67 37.46
CA SER A 1062 20.71 21.22 38.04
C SER A 1062 21.69 22.10 37.22
N GLU A 1063 22.00 21.86 35.94
CA GLU A 1063 23.29 22.39 35.40
C GLU A 1063 23.26 23.70 34.58
N THR A 1064 22.16 24.06 33.90
CA THR A 1064 22.20 25.09 32.83
C THR A 1064 22.10 26.57 33.28
N LEU A 1065 22.33 26.89 34.57
CA LEU A 1065 22.31 28.29 35.08
C LEU A 1065 23.55 28.73 35.86
N LEU A 1066 24.57 27.87 36.03
CA LEU A 1066 25.77 28.20 36.82
C LEU A 1066 26.83 29.07 36.09
N THR A 1067 26.60 29.42 34.82
CA THR A 1067 27.64 30.02 33.94
C THR A 1067 27.67 31.56 33.90
N ASN A 1068 26.75 32.27 34.57
CA ASN A 1068 26.56 33.72 34.37
C ASN A 1068 26.32 34.55 35.65
N SER A 1069 27.09 34.32 36.73
CA SER A 1069 27.17 35.25 37.89
C SER A 1069 28.49 35.22 38.67
N GLN A 1070 29.64 35.04 37.98
CA GLN A 1070 30.95 35.04 38.64
C GLN A 1070 31.49 36.47 38.87
N LYS A 1071 30.94 37.21 39.84
CA LYS A 1071 31.49 38.50 40.29
C LYS A 1071 31.20 38.84 41.77
N GLN A 1072 32.18 38.53 42.62
CA GLN A 1072 32.49 39.15 43.93
C GLN A 1072 31.32 39.63 44.82
N ILE A 1073 30.88 38.77 45.75
CA ILE A 1073 30.49 39.18 47.12
C ILE A 1073 31.21 38.25 48.11
N SER A 1074 31.62 38.77 49.27
CA SER A 1074 32.40 38.05 50.28
C SER A 1074 31.56 37.15 51.19
N GLU A 1075 32.21 36.20 51.85
CA GLU A 1075 31.65 35.37 52.93
C GLU A 1075 31.06 36.23 54.06
N SER A 1076 29.80 36.03 54.46
CA SER A 1076 29.31 36.27 55.84
C SER A 1076 27.80 36.02 56.10
N ASP A 1077 26.93 35.81 55.11
CA ASP A 1077 25.47 35.81 55.35
C ASP A 1077 24.70 34.56 54.79
N PRO A 1078 24.31 33.59 55.64
CA PRO A 1078 23.57 32.38 55.21
C PRO A 1078 22.15 32.66 54.69
N ILE A 1079 21.56 33.80 55.08
CA ILE A 1079 20.15 34.12 54.79
C ILE A 1079 19.98 34.51 53.31
N GLY A 1080 20.97 35.19 52.72
CA GLY A 1080 20.93 35.63 51.32
C GLY A 1080 20.89 34.47 50.32
N LEU A 1081 21.59 33.36 50.60
CA LEU A 1081 21.59 32.18 49.73
C LEU A 1081 20.23 31.47 49.73
N LEU A 1082 19.63 31.28 50.91
CA LEU A 1082 18.28 30.76 51.06
C LEU A 1082 17.22 31.65 50.41
N GLN A 1083 17.39 32.98 50.46
CA GLN A 1083 16.51 33.92 49.78
C GLN A 1083 16.61 33.80 48.24
N LEU A 1084 17.79 33.44 47.71
CA LEU A 1084 18.00 33.19 46.28
C LEU A 1084 17.33 31.88 45.85
N ASP A 1085 17.65 30.76 46.52
CA ASP A 1085 17.04 29.44 46.25
C ASP A 1085 15.50 29.47 46.35
N LEU A 1086 14.95 30.24 47.29
CA LEU A 1086 13.50 30.41 47.46
C LEU A 1086 12.86 31.26 46.35
N ASN A 1087 13.60 32.15 45.70
CA ASN A 1087 13.13 32.85 44.50
C ASN A 1087 13.25 31.96 43.25
N ASP A 1088 14.37 31.28 43.05
CA ASP A 1088 14.60 30.33 41.95
C ASP A 1088 13.56 29.20 41.93
N THR A 1089 13.27 28.62 43.09
CA THR A 1089 12.22 27.58 43.21
C THR A 1089 10.82 28.14 42.98
N LYS A 1090 10.56 29.40 43.35
CA LYS A 1090 9.29 30.08 43.08
C LYS A 1090 9.10 30.43 41.61
N GLU A 1091 10.13 30.86 40.89
CA GLU A 1091 10.07 31.08 39.45
C GLU A 1091 9.86 29.77 38.69
N ARG A 1092 10.55 28.68 39.10
CA ARG A 1092 10.30 27.33 38.56
C ARG A 1092 8.85 26.88 38.80
N LEU A 1093 8.29 27.13 39.99
CA LEU A 1093 6.89 26.81 40.29
C LEU A 1093 5.94 27.63 39.41
N GLN A 1094 6.16 28.95 39.28
CA GLN A 1094 5.32 29.84 38.48
C GLN A 1094 5.36 29.49 36.99
N MET A 1095 6.50 29.02 36.47
CA MET A 1095 6.65 28.49 35.11
C MET A 1095 5.93 27.13 34.92
N GLN A 1096 5.92 26.26 35.93
CA GLN A 1096 5.12 25.03 35.89
C GLN A 1096 3.62 25.33 35.98
N GLU A 1097 3.19 26.31 36.76
CA GLU A 1097 1.79 26.73 36.84
C GLU A 1097 1.27 27.31 35.51
N SER A 1098 2.10 28.06 34.75
CA SER A 1098 1.71 28.53 33.42
C SER A 1098 1.70 27.39 32.38
N ARG A 1099 2.66 26.47 32.45
CA ARG A 1099 2.68 25.22 31.65
C ARG A 1099 1.42 24.38 31.87
N VAL A 1100 1.01 24.17 33.12
CA VAL A 1100 -0.22 23.45 33.46
C VAL A 1100 -1.45 24.21 32.95
N ARG A 1101 -1.55 25.53 33.15
CA ARG A 1101 -2.67 26.34 32.64
C ARG A 1101 -2.77 26.31 31.11
N HIS A 1102 -1.67 26.34 30.38
CA HIS A 1102 -1.67 26.23 28.92
C HIS A 1102 -2.10 24.84 28.45
N LEU A 1103 -1.61 23.77 29.08
CA LEU A 1103 -2.06 22.39 28.78
C LEU A 1103 -3.55 22.19 29.10
N THR A 1104 -4.07 22.80 30.18
CA THR A 1104 -5.51 22.79 30.48
C THR A 1104 -6.32 23.54 29.42
N ALA A 1105 -5.83 24.67 28.90
CA ALA A 1105 -6.50 25.40 27.83
C ALA A 1105 -6.52 24.61 26.50
N LEU A 1106 -5.40 24.00 26.11
CA LEU A 1106 -5.30 23.14 24.93
C LEU A 1106 -6.20 21.90 25.05
N LEU A 1107 -6.34 21.31 26.24
CA LEU A 1107 -7.29 20.21 26.47
C LEU A 1107 -8.74 20.66 26.31
N ALA A 1108 -9.11 21.84 26.84
CA ALA A 1108 -10.46 22.39 26.65
C ALA A 1108 -10.76 22.73 25.18
N GLU A 1109 -9.77 23.20 24.41
CA GLU A 1109 -9.89 23.42 22.97
C GLU A 1109 -10.05 22.09 22.19
N ASN A 1110 -9.30 21.05 22.56
CA ASN A 1110 -9.45 19.70 22.00
C ASN A 1110 -10.82 19.08 22.35
N GLU A 1111 -11.33 19.28 23.57
CA GLU A 1111 -12.70 18.87 23.95
C GLU A 1111 -13.76 19.63 23.14
N GLN A 1112 -13.56 20.93 22.91
CA GLN A 1112 -14.44 21.74 22.06
C GLN A 1112 -14.44 21.27 20.60
N ASP A 1113 -13.26 20.97 20.04
CA ASP A 1113 -13.14 20.46 18.68
C ASP A 1113 -13.69 19.03 18.53
N LEU A 1114 -13.48 18.16 19.52
CA LEU A 1114 -14.12 16.84 19.56
C LEU A 1114 -15.65 16.96 19.57
N ALA A 1115 -16.21 17.96 20.28
CA ALA A 1115 -17.64 18.25 20.22
C ALA A 1115 -18.08 18.77 18.83
N LYS A 1116 -17.32 19.66 18.18
CA LYS A 1116 -17.58 20.11 16.79
C LYS A 1116 -17.54 18.94 15.81
N PHE A 1117 -16.52 18.08 15.88
CA PHE A 1117 -16.40 16.88 15.03
C PHE A 1117 -17.51 15.88 15.28
N THR A 1118 -17.96 15.71 16.53
CA THR A 1118 -19.12 14.86 16.86
C THR A 1118 -20.40 15.41 16.22
N GLN A 1119 -20.66 16.72 16.36
CA GLN A 1119 -21.81 17.39 15.75
C GLN A 1119 -21.75 17.29 14.20
N MET A 1120 -20.59 17.51 13.60
CA MET A 1120 -20.40 17.37 12.15
C MET A 1120 -20.62 15.92 11.70
N ASN A 1121 -20.14 14.94 12.46
CA ASN A 1121 -20.34 13.53 12.18
C ASN A 1121 -21.83 13.12 12.25
N ASP A 1122 -22.60 13.67 13.19
CA ASP A 1122 -24.05 13.45 13.26
C ASP A 1122 -24.84 14.20 12.16
N ILE A 1123 -24.38 15.39 11.74
CA ILE A 1123 -24.90 16.08 10.54
C ILE A 1123 -24.62 15.23 9.29
N LEU A 1124 -23.40 14.71 9.11
CA LEU A 1124 -23.04 13.86 7.98
C LEU A 1124 -23.81 12.54 7.97
N LYS A 1125 -24.07 11.92 9.15
CA LYS A 1125 -24.95 10.74 9.26
C LYS A 1125 -26.38 11.06 8.83
N GLU A 1126 -26.94 12.22 9.21
CA GLU A 1126 -28.31 12.58 8.78
C GLU A 1126 -28.36 13.04 7.33
N GLU A 1127 -27.31 13.64 6.78
CA GLU A 1127 -27.21 13.93 5.35
C GLU A 1127 -27.10 12.65 4.52
N LEU A 1128 -26.30 11.67 4.95
CA LEU A 1128 -26.24 10.34 4.34
C LEU A 1128 -27.64 9.69 4.33
N ARG A 1129 -28.34 9.67 5.47
CA ARG A 1129 -29.73 9.20 5.56
C ARG A 1129 -30.68 10.04 4.70
N ARG A 1130 -30.45 11.35 4.54
CA ARG A 1130 -31.26 12.21 3.67
C ARG A 1130 -31.05 11.83 2.21
N GLN A 1131 -29.82 11.53 1.81
CA GLN A 1131 -29.44 11.09 0.47
C GLN A 1131 -29.97 9.68 0.16
N GLU A 1132 -29.89 8.74 1.10
CA GLU A 1132 -30.58 7.44 1.05
C GLU A 1132 -32.09 7.62 0.84
N ARG A 1133 -32.75 8.43 1.69
CA ARG A 1133 -34.19 8.75 1.57
C ARG A 1133 -34.53 9.53 0.29
N CYS A 1134 -33.59 10.23 -0.34
CA CYS A 1134 -33.74 10.82 -1.68
C CYS A 1134 -33.67 9.76 -2.79
N SER A 1135 -32.70 8.86 -2.74
CA SER A 1135 -32.54 7.76 -3.71
C SER A 1135 -33.74 6.81 -3.69
N GLU A 1136 -34.19 6.42 -2.49
CA GLU A 1136 -35.42 5.63 -2.34
C GLU A 1136 -36.67 6.36 -2.85
N ARG A 1137 -36.80 7.67 -2.59
CA ARG A 1137 -37.88 8.50 -3.16
C ARG A 1137 -37.86 8.53 -4.68
N GLN A 1138 -36.68 8.56 -5.30
CA GLN A 1138 -36.54 8.61 -6.76
C GLN A 1138 -37.17 7.38 -7.44
N GLN A 1139 -37.11 6.21 -6.81
CA GLN A 1139 -37.79 4.99 -7.28
C GLN A 1139 -39.32 5.10 -7.23
N HIS A 1140 -39.87 5.83 -6.26
CA HIS A 1140 -41.31 6.08 -6.13
C HIS A 1140 -41.80 7.33 -6.87
N MET A 1141 -40.88 8.20 -7.31
CA MET A 1141 -41.18 9.49 -7.97
C MET A 1141 -41.88 9.34 -9.32
N HIS A 1142 -41.70 8.22 -10.02
CA HIS A 1142 -42.45 7.90 -11.24
C HIS A 1142 -43.98 7.79 -10.99
N ASN A 1143 -44.39 7.57 -9.74
CA ASN A 1143 -45.80 7.50 -9.32
C ASN A 1143 -46.30 8.82 -8.67
N SER A 1144 -45.82 9.96 -9.20
CA SER A 1144 -46.13 11.31 -8.68
C SER A 1144 -47.62 11.66 -8.72
N GLU A 1145 -48.40 11.11 -9.66
CA GLU A 1145 -49.85 11.31 -9.71
C GLU A 1145 -50.59 10.56 -8.60
N TYR A 1146 -50.16 9.35 -8.23
CA TYR A 1146 -50.69 8.67 -7.05
C TYR A 1146 -50.36 9.43 -5.78
N LEU A 1147 -49.12 9.94 -5.64
CA LEU A 1147 -48.73 10.80 -4.52
C LEU A 1147 -49.61 12.06 -4.42
N LYS A 1148 -49.84 12.76 -5.54
CA LYS A 1148 -50.79 13.88 -5.63
C LYS A 1148 -52.17 13.47 -5.14
N ASN A 1149 -52.70 12.33 -5.59
CA ASN A 1149 -54.01 11.83 -5.20
C ASN A 1149 -54.08 11.41 -3.72
N VAL A 1150 -53.00 10.87 -3.14
CA VAL A 1150 -52.90 10.53 -1.72
C VAL A 1150 -52.82 11.80 -0.84
N ILE A 1151 -52.02 12.79 -1.23
CA ILE A 1151 -51.93 14.09 -0.54
C ILE A 1151 -53.26 14.83 -0.60
N MET A 1152 -53.91 14.90 -1.78
CA MET A 1152 -55.23 15.52 -1.93
C MET A 1152 -56.27 14.85 -1.04
N LYS A 1153 -56.26 13.51 -0.91
CA LYS A 1153 -57.13 12.79 0.04
C LYS A 1153 -56.79 13.13 1.49
N PHE A 1154 -55.50 13.13 1.87
CA PHE A 1154 -55.07 13.46 3.24
C PHE A 1154 -55.52 14.86 3.67
N LEU A 1155 -55.52 15.84 2.75
CA LEU A 1155 -55.96 17.21 3.00
C LEU A 1155 -57.49 17.37 3.01
N THR A 1156 -58.22 16.68 2.10
CA THR A 1156 -59.67 16.89 1.91
C THR A 1156 -60.57 15.97 2.73
N LEU A 1157 -60.08 14.82 3.22
CA LEU A 1157 -60.85 13.95 4.12
C LEU A 1157 -60.97 14.60 5.50
N ASN A 1158 -62.17 14.69 6.05
CA ASN A 1158 -62.43 15.26 7.38
C ASN A 1158 -62.33 14.23 8.53
N ASN A 1159 -62.18 12.94 8.22
CA ASN A 1159 -62.13 11.85 9.20
C ASN A 1159 -60.70 11.55 9.66
N SER A 1160 -60.44 11.61 10.97
CA SER A 1160 -59.11 11.32 11.56
C SER A 1160 -58.61 9.93 11.23
N ASP A 1161 -59.48 8.93 11.30
CA ASP A 1161 -59.12 7.52 11.16
C ASP A 1161 -58.74 7.14 9.74
N GLU A 1162 -59.18 7.93 8.76
CA GLU A 1162 -58.78 7.81 7.36
C GLU A 1162 -57.47 8.56 7.09
N ARG A 1163 -57.29 9.75 7.66
CA ARG A 1163 -55.99 10.46 7.62
C ARG A 1163 -54.87 9.60 8.22
N ILE A 1164 -55.10 8.97 9.38
CA ILE A 1164 -54.11 8.10 10.04
C ILE A 1164 -53.75 6.90 9.15
N ARG A 1165 -54.71 6.29 8.44
CA ARG A 1165 -54.45 5.19 7.49
C ARG A 1165 -53.63 5.62 6.27
N LEU A 1166 -53.64 6.90 5.90
CA LEU A 1166 -52.81 7.45 4.82
C LEU A 1166 -51.39 7.81 5.27
N VAL A 1167 -51.10 7.98 6.57
CA VAL A 1167 -49.74 8.30 7.04
C VAL A 1167 -48.71 7.20 6.70
N PRO A 1168 -48.98 5.89 6.87
CA PRO A 1168 -48.08 4.84 6.37
C PRO A 1168 -47.85 4.89 4.87
N VAL A 1169 -48.88 5.20 4.07
CA VAL A 1169 -48.77 5.32 2.60
C VAL A 1169 -47.88 6.50 2.22
N LEU A 1170 -48.10 7.67 2.86
CA LEU A 1170 -47.24 8.84 2.70
C LEU A 1170 -45.80 8.55 3.11
N ASN A 1171 -45.57 7.82 4.21
CA ASN A 1171 -44.23 7.45 4.65
C ASN A 1171 -43.51 6.53 3.64
N THR A 1172 -44.20 5.51 3.10
CA THR A 1172 -43.61 4.63 2.07
C THR A 1172 -43.20 5.41 0.82
N ILE A 1173 -44.00 6.37 0.36
CA ILE A 1173 -43.71 7.14 -0.87
C ILE A 1173 -42.68 8.25 -0.62
N LEU A 1174 -42.79 8.99 0.49
CA LEU A 1174 -41.98 10.19 0.78
C LEU A 1174 -40.73 9.91 1.64
N LYS A 1175 -40.58 8.68 2.16
CA LYS A 1175 -39.49 8.25 3.05
C LYS A 1175 -39.23 9.29 4.16
N LEU A 1176 -40.28 9.48 4.96
CA LEU A 1176 -40.31 10.46 6.04
C LEU A 1176 -39.39 10.00 7.18
N SER A 1177 -38.79 10.95 7.89
CA SER A 1177 -38.09 10.67 9.15
C SER A 1177 -39.08 10.20 10.20
N ARG A 1178 -38.58 9.70 11.33
CA ARG A 1178 -39.42 9.34 12.49
C ARG A 1178 -40.18 10.56 13.01
N THR A 1179 -39.50 11.71 13.16
CA THR A 1179 -40.12 12.96 13.63
C THR A 1179 -41.12 13.53 12.62
N GLU A 1180 -40.87 13.42 11.31
CA GLU A 1180 -41.81 13.82 10.25
C GLU A 1180 -43.06 12.92 10.26
N THR A 1181 -42.88 11.61 10.46
CA THR A 1181 -43.97 10.63 10.59
C THR A 1181 -44.78 10.84 11.87
N GLU A 1182 -44.13 11.18 12.98
CA GLU A 1182 -44.76 11.50 14.27
C GLU A 1182 -45.57 12.80 14.18
N MET A 1183 -45.02 13.86 13.57
CA MET A 1183 -45.76 15.10 13.31
C MET A 1183 -47.00 14.86 12.43
N LEU A 1184 -46.88 14.09 11.35
CA LEU A 1184 -48.02 13.75 10.49
C LEU A 1184 -49.06 12.87 11.22
N ASN A 1185 -48.65 11.99 12.13
CA ASN A 1185 -49.57 11.27 13.01
C ASN A 1185 -50.30 12.21 14.00
N CYS A 1186 -49.62 13.21 14.58
CA CYS A 1186 -50.25 14.21 15.44
C CYS A 1186 -51.29 15.04 14.66
N VAL A 1187 -50.93 15.51 13.46
CA VAL A 1187 -51.83 16.26 12.57
C VAL A 1187 -53.02 15.41 12.13
N ALA A 1188 -52.81 14.12 11.80
CA ALA A 1188 -53.88 13.19 11.45
C ALA A 1188 -54.84 12.89 12.62
N LYS A 1189 -54.34 12.93 13.87
CA LYS A 1189 -55.12 12.85 15.12
C LYS A 1189 -55.75 14.18 15.56
N GLY A 1190 -55.54 15.28 14.82
CA GLY A 1190 -56.02 16.62 15.18
C GLY A 1190 -55.32 17.25 16.39
N GLN A 1191 -54.18 16.70 16.83
CA GLN A 1191 -53.41 17.26 17.94
C GLN A 1191 -52.53 18.42 17.44
N LYS A 1192 -52.47 19.52 18.21
CA LYS A 1192 -51.53 20.62 17.93
C LYS A 1192 -50.10 20.11 18.11
N VAL A 1193 -49.27 20.29 17.08
CA VAL A 1193 -47.82 19.99 17.16
C VAL A 1193 -47.18 20.94 18.16
N ALA A 1194 -46.53 20.41 19.19
CA ALA A 1194 -45.75 21.20 20.13
C ALA A 1194 -44.47 21.70 19.43
N ALA A 1195 -44.27 23.01 19.42
CA ALA A 1195 -43.20 23.67 18.65
C ALA A 1195 -41.94 23.87 19.50
N ASP A 1196 -41.24 22.79 19.86
CA ASP A 1196 -39.97 22.89 20.57
C ASP A 1196 -38.88 23.51 19.69
N SER A 1197 -38.27 24.58 20.21
CA SER A 1197 -37.68 25.65 19.41
C SER A 1197 -36.19 25.46 19.06
N SER A 1198 -35.80 24.27 18.60
CA SER A 1198 -34.38 23.93 18.34
C SER A 1198 -34.01 23.69 16.85
N HIS A 1199 -34.97 23.40 15.97
CA HIS A 1199 -34.68 23.05 14.56
C HIS A 1199 -35.37 23.95 13.52
N ARG A 1200 -35.32 25.28 13.72
CA ARG A 1200 -35.61 26.25 12.64
C ARG A 1200 -34.37 26.48 11.76
N SER A 1201 -34.02 25.49 10.95
CA SER A 1201 -33.12 25.67 9.80
C SER A 1201 -33.72 24.99 8.56
N GLY A 1202 -34.48 25.75 7.78
CA GLY A 1202 -35.19 25.25 6.61
C GLY A 1202 -36.18 26.26 6.04
N TRP A 1203 -35.96 26.66 4.79
CA TRP A 1203 -36.91 27.28 3.85
C TRP A 1203 -37.54 28.65 4.19
N GLY A 1204 -37.64 29.04 5.46
CA GLY A 1204 -38.34 30.26 5.89
C GLY A 1204 -37.70 31.60 5.51
N ASN A 1205 -36.42 31.62 5.10
CA ASN A 1205 -35.67 32.86 4.85
C ASN A 1205 -35.60 33.27 3.35
N PHE A 1206 -36.14 32.48 2.42
CA PHE A 1206 -36.02 32.72 0.97
C PHE A 1206 -37.28 33.30 0.30
N LEU A 1207 -38.33 33.59 1.06
CA LEU A 1207 -39.54 34.26 0.55
C LEU A 1207 -39.72 35.62 1.25
N PRO A 1208 -39.59 36.75 0.52
CA PRO A 1208 -39.92 38.06 1.07
C PRO A 1208 -41.39 38.13 1.50
N SER A 1209 -41.64 38.72 2.67
CA SER A 1209 -42.99 38.88 3.20
C SER A 1209 -43.80 39.88 2.36
N TRP A 1210 -44.72 39.36 1.53
CA TRP A 1210 -45.76 40.18 0.91
C TRP A 1210 -46.94 40.30 1.88
N GLY A 1211 -46.95 41.39 2.65
CA GLY A 1211 -47.96 41.65 3.68
C GLY A 1211 -49.29 42.18 3.12
N GLY A 1212 -50.36 42.08 3.92
CA GLY A 1212 -51.70 42.57 3.55
C GLY A 1212 -52.71 42.49 4.69
N ALA A 1213 -52.79 43.56 5.47
CA ALA A 1213 -53.78 43.94 6.49
C ALA A 1213 -54.94 42.96 6.86
N GLY A 1214 -55.10 42.69 8.17
CA GLY A 1214 -56.22 41.90 8.71
C GLY A 1214 -56.52 42.15 10.19
N ASN A 1215 -56.54 43.41 10.63
CA ASN A 1215 -56.73 43.79 12.04
C ASN A 1215 -58.20 43.80 12.47
N ASN A 1216 -58.57 43.02 13.49
CA ASN A 1216 -59.33 43.51 14.66
C ASN A 1216 -59.57 42.46 15.77
N ASN A 1217 -59.74 42.97 16.99
CA ASN A 1217 -60.14 42.23 18.19
C ASN A 1217 -61.62 41.78 18.15
N ASN A 1218 -61.95 40.61 18.71
CA ASN A 1218 -62.63 40.51 20.02
C ASN A 1218 -63.09 39.06 20.34
N ASN A 1219 -63.08 38.74 21.64
CA ASN A 1219 -63.52 37.48 22.29
C ASN A 1219 -62.83 36.19 21.83
#